data_AF-A0A917CV47-F1
#
_entry.id   AF-A0A917CV47-F1
#
_cell.length_a   1.000
_cell.length_b   1.000
_cell.length_c   1.000
_cell.angle_alpha   90.00
_cell.angle_beta   90.00
_cell.angle_gamma   90.00
#
_symmetry.space_group_name_H-M   'P 1'
#
loop_
_entity.id
_entity.type
_entity.pdbx_description
1 polymer ?
#
loop_
_entity_poly.entity_id
_entity_poly.type
_entity_poly.pdbx_seq_one_letter_code
_entity_poly.pdbx_strand_id
1 'polypeptide(L)'
;MKNNRLMLCFLLILATLSLQAQNIIQWQEQGGPLALGYPVPIPADVAEPFDGFRTYQGLQDQLQSIDLDNPWINAEQVGTTHKQRAIWAYVLGDANNRTPYGQTEAAMMVNGGIHAREWQSPETVTGIIELFHANSHDQGLYQYLMENSTLITIPVLNVDGFLQTQRYPKSNWYSAAIGPRDGRMRRKNLRNTDETLSTQSDYLNGVDLNRNNPPYWASSTSSSSNSTSIVYHGPTAQSEPEIQALLNAADLVEANQLRIYTDLHSFSQVHFANRSFNNDLNTLQSRVLSVFSRHHKALPGAKNYVDRSGFTRPGFGIGSTDEYFQNTYQIPAWTLETEPSNTLSPDAHPDLPGFSADYGGVVTNGHSGFIAPDSAIRRIREQLAKSFAVAWYTQAGPPAIIQYRIIDTATDTIVFDAAWDADRDDENLRNFYSHVFAGLTAGGTYALQLRFNKPMRHRDDNGEVAALPGHNILMTPYVRLKLNEEILDMTWQNSRWLNQKSSHWSSYGYYRDDTWVGEFQLPAELIFDENDVLNFEIITPDMVGQNNDSNPQTAVYWSQGRWQHYEDSSGASALNGGFDKTLTVPLSETPAPEMGLPVTALYYDPSRNGEGFSLELLNEGGEFWLQWFTYNDKGDARWYVAADGALAANGLATSTLYTVNGGVFGPDYNPDNTRLALFGGLEMIFDGIGGTRQRGFTKYTNPDTGEVVRFVVEPFTRAEGFFNSPDQTQEFHAAAVTGSWFNPDRNGEGFHLQILTDNTAVMQWYSFTPDGDKQWIVSSGGQISYPSTDSVLLEFTDAYTGSGGIFGPDFNPDDIILAPWGNLQFELSCEGGAVHYQAIDPDYGSGSYPIIRLTASELNAYPCPEP
;
A
#
# COMPACT_ATOMS: atom_id res chain seq x y z
N MET A 1 -76.32 -30.91 72.76
CA MET A 1 -76.34 -31.93 71.67
C MET A 1 -75.74 -31.27 70.43
N LYS A 2 -74.42 -31.36 70.23
CA LYS A 2 -73.69 -32.20 69.25
C LYS A 2 -74.10 -32.03 67.77
N ASN A 3 -73.17 -31.39 67.03
CA ASN A 3 -72.62 -31.69 65.69
C ASN A 3 -73.44 -31.61 64.37
N ASN A 4 -72.82 -30.84 63.45
CA ASN A 4 -72.45 -31.16 62.04
C ASN A 4 -73.43 -30.91 60.86
N ARG A 5 -73.09 -29.91 60.00
CA ARG A 5 -72.41 -30.03 58.67
C ARG A 5 -72.86 -28.97 57.64
N LEU A 6 -71.85 -28.32 57.04
CA LEU A 6 -71.66 -27.86 55.64
C LEU A 6 -72.85 -27.38 54.79
N MET A 7 -72.77 -26.17 54.20
CA MET A 7 -72.27 -25.99 52.82
C MET A 7 -72.03 -24.51 52.46
N LEU A 8 -70.93 -24.29 51.73
CA LEU A 8 -70.36 -23.05 51.19
C LEU A 8 -71.19 -22.45 50.04
N CYS A 9 -71.20 -21.12 49.90
CA CYS A 9 -71.02 -20.39 48.63
C CYS A 9 -70.79 -18.88 48.90
N PHE A 10 -69.54 -18.44 48.74
CA PHE A 10 -69.09 -17.05 48.76
C PHE A 10 -68.84 -16.65 47.30
N LEU A 11 -69.39 -15.51 46.84
CA LEU A 11 -69.05 -14.90 45.55
C LEU A 11 -68.09 -13.74 45.80
N LEU A 12 -66.83 -13.93 45.38
CA LEU A 12 -65.75 -12.95 45.37
C LEU A 12 -65.69 -12.32 43.97
N ILE A 13 -65.79 -11.00 43.88
CA ILE A 13 -65.40 -10.22 42.70
C ILE A 13 -63.87 -10.11 42.73
N LEU A 14 -63.19 -10.90 41.90
CA LEU A 14 -61.76 -10.75 41.62
C LEU A 14 -61.61 -9.86 40.38
N ALA A 15 -60.91 -8.74 40.55
CA ALA A 15 -60.34 -7.99 39.44
C ALA A 15 -59.29 -8.87 38.75
N THR A 16 -59.49 -9.15 37.47
CA THR A 16 -58.50 -9.82 36.61
C THR A 16 -57.41 -8.82 36.25
N LEU A 17 -56.36 -8.75 37.05
CA LEU A 17 -55.04 -8.32 36.57
C LEU A 17 -54.50 -9.46 35.70
N SER A 18 -54.49 -9.28 34.39
CA SER A 18 -53.77 -10.17 33.48
C SER A 18 -52.28 -10.03 33.75
N LEU A 19 -51.70 -10.96 34.50
CA LEU A 19 -50.27 -11.27 34.42
C LEU A 19 -49.95 -11.62 32.97
N GLN A 20 -49.40 -10.67 32.21
CA GLN A 20 -48.89 -10.97 30.86
C GLN A 20 -47.67 -11.88 31.02
N ALA A 21 -47.82 -13.16 30.66
CA ALA A 21 -46.80 -14.18 30.87
C ALA A 21 -45.53 -13.87 30.06
N GLN A 22 -44.46 -13.52 30.77
CA GLN A 22 -43.09 -13.41 30.25
C GLN A 22 -42.53 -14.82 30.09
N ASN A 23 -42.02 -15.18 28.92
CA ASN A 23 -41.58 -16.54 28.64
C ASN A 23 -40.31 -16.57 27.78
N ILE A 24 -39.48 -17.60 27.98
CA ILE A 24 -38.41 -17.94 27.04
C ILE A 24 -39.06 -18.67 25.84
N ILE A 25 -38.91 -18.10 24.64
CA ILE A 25 -39.48 -18.62 23.39
C ILE A 25 -38.36 -18.80 22.37
N GLN A 26 -38.47 -19.83 21.54
CA GLN A 26 -37.49 -20.10 20.49
C GLN A 26 -37.89 -19.53 19.13
N TRP A 27 -36.89 -19.14 18.33
CA TRP A 27 -37.02 -19.05 16.88
C TRP A 27 -37.37 -20.42 16.32
N GLN A 28 -38.30 -20.45 15.37
CA GLN A 28 -38.78 -21.66 14.72
C GLN A 28 -38.81 -21.45 13.22
N GLU A 29 -38.62 -22.55 12.47
CA GLU A 29 -38.69 -22.50 11.01
C GLU A 29 -40.11 -22.20 10.53
N GLN A 30 -41.11 -22.79 11.20
CA GLN A 30 -42.52 -22.65 10.86
C GLN A 30 -43.36 -22.44 12.12
N GLY A 31 -44.39 -21.58 12.01
CA GLY A 31 -45.37 -21.35 13.07
C GLY A 31 -44.87 -20.53 14.26
N GLY A 32 -45.83 -20.04 15.06
CA GLY A 32 -45.55 -19.25 16.26
C GLY A 32 -45.16 -17.78 16.00
N PRO A 33 -44.94 -17.00 17.06
CA PRO A 33 -44.65 -15.56 16.97
C PRO A 33 -43.23 -15.25 16.47
N LEU A 34 -42.31 -16.22 16.52
CA LEU A 34 -40.92 -16.10 16.07
C LEU A 34 -40.62 -17.08 14.91
N ALA A 35 -41.47 -17.07 13.88
CA ALA A 35 -41.31 -17.89 12.69
C ALA A 35 -40.40 -17.20 11.66
N LEU A 36 -39.40 -17.92 11.12
CA LEU A 36 -38.49 -17.40 10.09
C LEU A 36 -38.95 -17.71 8.68
N GLY A 37 -39.47 -18.92 8.43
CA GLY A 37 -39.76 -19.44 7.09
C GLY A 37 -38.62 -20.27 6.48
N TYR A 38 -37.49 -20.37 7.16
CA TYR A 38 -36.31 -21.17 6.80
C TYR A 38 -35.61 -21.72 8.07
N PRO A 39 -34.65 -22.65 7.92
CA PRO A 39 -33.86 -23.18 9.05
C PRO A 39 -33.26 -22.09 9.91
N VAL A 40 -33.40 -22.21 11.24
CA VAL A 40 -32.81 -21.24 12.18
C VAL A 40 -31.28 -21.35 12.10
N PRO A 41 -30.57 -20.27 11.71
CA PRO A 41 -29.10 -20.25 11.64
C PRO A 41 -28.46 -20.61 12.98
N ILE A 42 -27.43 -21.46 12.96
CA ILE A 42 -26.66 -21.84 14.14
C ILE A 42 -25.19 -21.57 13.90
N PRO A 43 -24.52 -20.81 14.79
CA PRO A 43 -23.13 -20.49 14.60
C PRO A 43 -22.29 -21.77 14.72
N ALA A 44 -21.37 -21.97 13.78
CA ALA A 44 -20.45 -23.10 13.78
C ALA A 44 -19.08 -22.69 14.32
N ASP A 45 -18.45 -23.59 15.08
CA ASP A 45 -17.12 -23.37 15.66
C ASP A 45 -16.05 -23.79 14.66
N VAL A 46 -15.84 -22.95 13.64
CA VAL A 46 -14.91 -23.17 12.54
C VAL A 46 -14.20 -21.86 12.21
N ALA A 47 -12.91 -21.94 11.90
CA ALA A 47 -12.11 -20.79 11.46
C ALA A 47 -12.47 -20.39 10.02
N GLU A 48 -12.46 -21.36 9.12
CA GLU A 48 -12.67 -21.15 7.68
C GLU A 48 -14.05 -20.56 7.35
N PRO A 49 -14.11 -19.58 6.44
CA PRO A 49 -15.37 -18.96 6.02
C PRO A 49 -16.26 -19.96 5.26
N PHE A 50 -17.55 -20.02 5.63
CA PHE A 50 -18.56 -20.87 4.98
C PHE A 50 -19.88 -20.12 4.73
N ASP A 51 -20.87 -20.83 4.15
CA ASP A 51 -22.25 -20.35 4.05
C ASP A 51 -22.95 -20.48 5.41
N GLY A 52 -22.74 -19.49 6.28
CA GLY A 52 -23.31 -19.43 7.62
C GLY A 52 -22.54 -18.49 8.54
N PHE A 53 -22.87 -18.54 9.84
CA PHE A 53 -22.22 -17.73 10.87
C PHE A 53 -21.19 -18.53 11.66
N ARG A 54 -20.06 -17.92 12.00
CA ARG A 54 -19.05 -18.50 12.90
C ARG A 54 -19.31 -18.10 14.35
N THR A 55 -18.89 -18.96 15.27
CA THR A 55 -18.77 -18.60 16.69
C THR A 55 -17.76 -17.47 16.87
N TYR A 56 -17.80 -16.75 18.00
CA TYR A 56 -16.75 -15.80 18.35
C TYR A 56 -15.37 -16.48 18.34
N GLN A 57 -15.28 -17.71 18.85
CA GLN A 57 -14.03 -18.46 18.84
C GLN A 57 -13.56 -18.77 17.42
N GLY A 58 -14.43 -19.25 16.52
CA GLY A 58 -14.07 -19.49 15.13
C GLY A 58 -13.59 -18.22 14.40
N LEU A 59 -14.23 -17.07 14.64
CA LEU A 59 -13.73 -15.78 14.13
C LEU A 59 -12.34 -15.45 14.69
N GLN A 60 -12.12 -15.64 15.99
CA GLN A 60 -10.82 -15.38 16.61
C GLN A 60 -9.72 -16.33 16.11
N ASP A 61 -10.01 -17.62 15.96
CA ASP A 61 -9.06 -18.61 15.47
C ASP A 61 -8.55 -18.25 14.06
N GLN A 62 -9.46 -17.83 13.18
CA GLN A 62 -9.09 -17.36 11.84
C GLN A 62 -8.20 -16.13 11.89
N LEU A 63 -8.58 -15.14 12.69
CA LEU A 63 -7.89 -13.86 12.74
C LEU A 63 -6.52 -13.95 13.41
N GLN A 64 -6.37 -14.79 14.44
CA GLN A 64 -5.07 -15.11 15.03
C GLN A 64 -4.18 -15.88 14.06
N SER A 65 -4.75 -16.75 13.24
CA SER A 65 -3.98 -17.41 12.18
C SER A 65 -3.47 -16.40 11.14
N ILE A 66 -4.29 -15.42 10.77
CA ILE A 66 -3.90 -14.36 9.82
C ILE A 66 -2.79 -13.48 10.43
N ASP A 67 -2.93 -13.08 11.69
CA ASP A 67 -1.96 -12.27 12.44
C ASP A 67 -0.57 -12.94 12.51
N LEU A 68 -0.52 -14.25 12.67
CA LEU A 68 0.73 -15.02 12.69
C LEU A 68 1.35 -15.24 11.31
N ASP A 69 0.54 -15.24 10.24
CA ASP A 69 0.96 -15.60 8.89
C ASP A 69 1.28 -14.38 8.01
N ASN A 70 0.66 -13.23 8.28
CA ASN A 70 0.78 -12.03 7.46
C ASN A 70 1.35 -10.85 8.27
N PRO A 71 2.60 -10.43 8.02
CA PRO A 71 3.26 -9.37 8.78
C PRO A 71 2.59 -7.98 8.63
N TRP A 72 1.71 -7.81 7.65
CA TRP A 72 0.99 -6.56 7.41
C TRP A 72 -0.38 -6.52 8.10
N ILE A 73 -0.74 -7.54 8.89
CA ILE A 73 -2.02 -7.60 9.61
C ILE A 73 -1.72 -7.94 11.06
N ASN A 74 -1.86 -6.96 11.95
CA ASN A 74 -1.46 -7.10 13.35
C ASN A 74 -2.67 -6.93 14.29
N ALA A 75 -2.78 -7.82 15.28
CA ALA A 75 -3.82 -7.79 16.30
C ALA A 75 -3.42 -6.89 17.49
N GLU A 76 -4.28 -5.93 17.81
CA GLU A 76 -4.08 -4.99 18.92
C GLU A 76 -5.20 -5.12 19.95
N GLN A 77 -4.85 -5.37 21.22
CA GLN A 77 -5.83 -5.39 22.29
C GLN A 77 -6.17 -3.95 22.70
N VAL A 78 -7.30 -3.44 22.20
CA VAL A 78 -7.73 -2.06 22.42
C VAL A 78 -8.58 -1.87 23.67
N GLY A 79 -9.01 -2.95 24.33
CA GLY A 79 -9.68 -2.85 25.63
C GLY A 79 -10.19 -4.16 26.18
N THR A 80 -11.04 -4.06 27.21
CA THR A 80 -11.68 -5.22 27.84
C THR A 80 -13.14 -4.94 28.19
N THR A 81 -14.03 -5.91 27.99
CA THR A 81 -15.47 -5.79 28.30
C THR A 81 -15.78 -5.79 29.81
N HIS A 82 -17.05 -5.58 30.16
CA HIS A 82 -17.55 -5.76 31.54
C HIS A 82 -17.30 -7.17 32.11
N LYS A 83 -17.27 -8.21 31.28
CA LYS A 83 -16.91 -9.59 31.68
C LYS A 83 -15.42 -9.91 31.52
N GLN A 84 -14.56 -8.90 31.41
CA GLN A 84 -13.09 -9.04 31.33
C GLN A 84 -12.62 -9.85 30.11
N ARG A 85 -13.30 -9.68 28.96
CA ARG A 85 -12.87 -10.26 27.69
C ARG A 85 -12.16 -9.21 26.86
N ALA A 86 -11.06 -9.59 26.22
CA ALA A 86 -10.33 -8.72 25.33
C ALA A 86 -11.21 -8.26 24.15
N ILE A 87 -11.04 -7.00 23.76
CA ILE A 87 -11.58 -6.44 22.53
C ILE A 87 -10.37 -6.19 21.62
N TRP A 88 -10.40 -6.81 20.44
CA TRP A 88 -9.30 -6.79 19.48
C TRP A 88 -9.64 -5.88 18.30
N ALA A 89 -8.71 -4.98 17.99
CA ALA A 89 -8.62 -4.35 16.69
C ALA A 89 -7.60 -5.13 15.84
N TYR A 90 -7.77 -5.13 14.53
CA TYR A 90 -6.77 -5.60 13.57
C TYR A 90 -6.38 -4.42 12.70
N VAL A 91 -5.09 -4.12 12.71
CA VAL A 91 -4.45 -3.05 11.95
C VAL A 91 -3.83 -3.66 10.71
N LEU A 92 -4.31 -3.26 9.53
CA LEU A 92 -3.81 -3.73 8.24
C LEU A 92 -3.03 -2.60 7.59
N GLY A 93 -1.76 -2.84 7.28
CA GLY A 93 -0.87 -1.87 6.66
C GLY A 93 0.59 -2.30 6.79
N ASP A 94 1.47 -1.64 6.06
CA ASP A 94 2.91 -1.78 6.30
C ASP A 94 3.34 -1.13 7.62
N ALA A 95 4.62 -1.24 7.97
CA ALA A 95 5.12 -0.79 9.27
C ALA A 95 5.58 0.69 9.30
N ASN A 96 5.77 1.35 8.15
CA ASN A 96 6.51 2.61 8.07
C ASN A 96 5.62 3.86 8.16
N ASN A 97 4.28 3.71 8.12
CA ASN A 97 3.28 4.79 8.18
C ASN A 97 3.50 5.89 7.12
N ARG A 98 4.17 5.53 6.01
CA ARG A 98 4.52 6.42 4.89
C ARG A 98 4.10 5.77 3.58
N THR A 99 3.53 6.56 2.68
CA THR A 99 3.33 6.11 1.30
C THR A 99 4.67 5.92 0.59
N PRO A 100 4.74 5.15 -0.51
CA PRO A 100 5.94 5.04 -1.35
C PRO A 100 6.40 6.36 -1.99
N TYR A 101 5.63 7.42 -1.81
CA TYR A 101 5.90 8.78 -2.26
C TYR A 101 6.17 9.76 -1.10
N GLY A 102 6.38 9.26 0.11
CA GLY A 102 6.87 10.03 1.27
C GLY A 102 5.82 10.79 2.08
N GLN A 103 4.52 10.66 1.76
CA GLN A 103 3.45 11.28 2.56
C GLN A 103 3.07 10.39 3.74
N THR A 104 2.63 10.97 4.86
CA THR A 104 1.99 10.21 5.93
C THR A 104 0.73 9.49 5.44
N GLU A 105 0.59 8.23 5.81
CA GLU A 105 -0.54 7.39 5.40
C GLU A 105 -1.89 7.89 5.92
N ALA A 106 -2.94 7.64 5.13
CA ALA A 106 -4.32 7.81 5.56
C ALA A 106 -4.73 6.69 6.53
N ALA A 107 -5.77 6.90 7.34
CA ALA A 107 -6.39 5.83 8.10
C ALA A 107 -7.89 5.69 7.81
N MET A 108 -8.36 4.45 7.74
CA MET A 108 -9.79 4.14 7.58
C MET A 108 -10.21 3.15 8.65
N MET A 109 -11.35 3.43 9.29
CA MET A 109 -11.79 2.64 10.43
C MET A 109 -13.19 2.05 10.22
N VAL A 110 -13.36 0.79 10.60
CA VAL A 110 -14.66 0.11 10.65
C VAL A 110 -14.78 -0.77 11.89
N ASN A 111 -15.94 -0.75 12.55
CA ASN A 111 -16.25 -1.75 13.57
C ASN A 111 -17.54 -2.51 13.22
N GLY A 112 -17.64 -3.72 13.73
CA GLY A 112 -18.83 -4.57 13.67
C GLY A 112 -19.25 -5.03 15.06
N GLY A 113 -20.44 -5.62 15.14
CA GLY A 113 -20.90 -6.26 16.37
C GLY A 113 -21.08 -5.33 17.56
N ILE A 114 -21.29 -4.02 17.35
CA ILE A 114 -21.66 -3.10 18.44
C ILE A 114 -23.03 -3.48 19.05
N HIS A 115 -23.95 -3.96 18.22
CA HIS A 115 -25.18 -4.63 18.67
C HIS A 115 -25.06 -6.13 18.51
N ALA A 116 -25.24 -6.84 19.62
CA ALA A 116 -24.94 -8.26 19.72
C ALA A 116 -25.70 -9.17 18.74
N ARG A 117 -26.96 -8.88 18.43
CA ARG A 117 -27.82 -9.70 17.56
C ARG A 117 -27.53 -9.57 16.06
N GLU A 118 -26.68 -8.63 15.66
CA GLU A 118 -26.48 -8.23 14.26
C GLU A 118 -25.30 -9.03 13.64
N TRP A 119 -25.45 -10.36 13.61
CA TRP A 119 -24.37 -11.31 13.29
C TRP A 119 -23.76 -11.16 11.89
N GLN A 120 -24.46 -10.50 10.95
CA GLN A 120 -23.90 -10.16 9.65
C GLN A 120 -22.70 -9.23 9.78
N SER A 121 -22.69 -8.33 10.77
CA SER A 121 -21.63 -7.34 10.92
C SER A 121 -20.27 -7.93 11.33
N PRO A 122 -20.14 -8.82 12.33
CA PRO A 122 -18.86 -9.51 12.56
C PRO A 122 -18.34 -10.31 11.38
N GLU A 123 -19.24 -11.01 10.66
CA GLU A 123 -18.86 -11.79 9.48
C GLU A 123 -18.31 -10.89 8.37
N THR A 124 -18.97 -9.76 8.09
CA THR A 124 -18.49 -8.82 7.07
C THR A 124 -17.16 -8.18 7.45
N VAL A 125 -16.99 -7.72 8.70
CA VAL A 125 -15.70 -7.09 9.11
C VAL A 125 -14.57 -8.11 9.06
N THR A 126 -14.81 -9.36 9.50
CA THR A 126 -13.84 -10.45 9.36
C THR A 126 -13.54 -10.74 7.88
N GLY A 127 -14.56 -10.72 7.02
CA GLY A 127 -14.38 -10.89 5.57
C GLY A 127 -13.61 -9.77 4.88
N ILE A 128 -13.58 -8.56 5.44
CA ILE A 128 -12.68 -7.51 4.97
C ILE A 128 -11.23 -7.95 5.25
N ILE A 129 -10.93 -8.37 6.47
CA ILE A 129 -9.57 -8.80 6.85
C ILE A 129 -9.11 -9.99 6.00
N GLU A 130 -9.98 -10.99 5.79
CA GLU A 130 -9.72 -12.15 4.93
C GLU A 130 -9.43 -11.74 3.47
N LEU A 131 -10.18 -10.78 2.93
CA LEU A 131 -10.00 -10.30 1.56
C LEU A 131 -8.63 -9.63 1.37
N PHE A 132 -8.22 -8.78 2.32
CA PHE A 132 -6.93 -8.11 2.28
C PHE A 132 -5.78 -9.10 2.50
N HIS A 133 -5.91 -10.02 3.46
CA HIS A 133 -4.93 -11.09 3.67
C HIS A 133 -4.66 -11.85 2.36
N ALA A 134 -5.72 -12.32 1.69
CA ALA A 134 -5.62 -13.11 0.46
C ALA A 134 -5.06 -12.34 -0.75
N ASN A 135 -5.05 -11.00 -0.71
CA ASN A 135 -4.62 -10.14 -1.81
C ASN A 135 -3.51 -9.15 -1.43
N SER A 136 -2.82 -9.38 -0.30
CA SER A 136 -1.78 -8.49 0.23
C SER A 136 -0.60 -8.28 -0.72
N HIS A 137 -0.39 -9.18 -1.68
CA HIS A 137 0.67 -9.08 -2.71
C HIS A 137 0.11 -9.06 -4.15
N ASP A 138 -1.09 -8.51 -4.34
CA ASP A 138 -1.75 -8.45 -5.66
C ASP A 138 -1.07 -7.47 -6.62
N GLN A 139 -0.14 -6.64 -6.14
CA GLN A 139 0.47 -5.51 -6.85
C GLN A 139 -0.59 -4.54 -7.40
N GLY A 140 -1.78 -4.51 -6.81
CA GLY A 140 -2.95 -3.86 -7.33
C GLY A 140 -3.67 -3.05 -6.26
N LEU A 141 -5.00 -3.14 -6.24
CA LEU A 141 -5.84 -2.33 -5.36
C LEU A 141 -5.59 -2.61 -3.88
N TYR A 142 -5.44 -3.89 -3.51
CA TYR A 142 -5.36 -4.28 -2.10
C TYR A 142 -3.98 -3.96 -1.53
N GLN A 143 -2.91 -4.31 -2.25
CA GLN A 143 -1.56 -3.92 -1.88
C GLN A 143 -1.40 -2.40 -1.82
N TYR A 144 -1.93 -1.65 -2.81
CA TYR A 144 -1.94 -0.18 -2.76
C TYR A 144 -2.57 0.36 -1.48
N LEU A 145 -3.72 -0.18 -1.06
CA LEU A 145 -4.36 0.27 0.17
C LEU A 145 -3.54 -0.09 1.41
N MET A 146 -2.84 -1.22 1.44
CA MET A 146 -2.00 -1.61 2.59
C MET A 146 -0.68 -0.83 2.69
N GLU A 147 -0.17 -0.32 1.58
CA GLU A 147 1.08 0.48 1.54
C GLU A 147 0.83 2.00 1.49
N ASN A 148 -0.43 2.45 1.40
CA ASN A 148 -0.77 3.89 1.36
C ASN A 148 -1.81 4.27 2.42
N SER A 149 -2.23 3.32 3.24
CA SER A 149 -3.18 3.56 4.32
C SER A 149 -3.14 2.50 5.41
N THR A 150 -3.40 2.94 6.63
CA THR A 150 -3.66 2.09 7.78
C THR A 150 -5.16 1.77 7.89
N LEU A 151 -5.54 0.51 7.76
CA LEU A 151 -6.95 0.07 7.88
C LEU A 151 -7.18 -0.54 9.26
N ILE A 152 -8.04 0.08 10.05
CA ILE A 152 -8.33 -0.33 11.43
C ILE A 152 -9.70 -1.00 11.47
N THR A 153 -9.71 -2.27 11.87
CA THR A 153 -10.94 -3.07 11.90
C THR A 153 -11.21 -3.61 13.31
N ILE A 154 -12.47 -3.56 13.76
CA ILE A 154 -12.89 -4.19 15.03
C ILE A 154 -14.03 -5.16 14.71
N PRO A 155 -13.75 -6.47 14.54
CA PRO A 155 -14.79 -7.43 14.14
C PRO A 155 -15.96 -7.53 15.11
N VAL A 156 -15.69 -7.51 16.42
CA VAL A 156 -16.71 -7.62 17.48
C VAL A 156 -16.42 -6.63 18.59
N LEU A 157 -17.14 -5.50 18.60
CA LEU A 157 -17.01 -4.50 19.67
C LEU A 157 -17.69 -4.96 20.98
N ASN A 158 -18.92 -5.47 20.89
CA ASN A 158 -19.70 -5.96 22.03
C ASN A 158 -19.54 -7.48 22.21
N VAL A 159 -18.33 -7.91 22.60
CA VAL A 159 -17.99 -9.35 22.73
C VAL A 159 -18.93 -10.05 23.72
N ASP A 160 -19.22 -9.42 24.86
CA ASP A 160 -20.09 -9.99 25.89
C ASP A 160 -21.51 -10.25 25.38
N GLY A 161 -22.10 -9.26 24.72
CA GLY A 161 -23.43 -9.40 24.13
C GLY A 161 -23.42 -10.42 23.00
N PHE A 162 -22.40 -10.42 22.13
CA PHE A 162 -22.31 -11.37 21.02
C PHE A 162 -22.27 -12.82 21.53
N LEU A 163 -21.43 -13.11 22.52
CA LEU A 163 -21.39 -14.43 23.17
C LEU A 163 -22.74 -14.81 23.82
N GLN A 164 -23.45 -13.85 24.42
CA GLN A 164 -24.80 -14.09 24.95
C GLN A 164 -25.77 -14.53 23.85
N THR A 165 -25.70 -13.94 22.66
CA THR A 165 -26.54 -14.37 21.54
C THR A 165 -26.17 -15.76 21.02
N GLN A 166 -24.88 -16.10 20.99
CA GLN A 166 -24.39 -17.39 20.50
C GLN A 166 -24.63 -18.53 21.49
N ARG A 167 -24.63 -18.23 22.80
CA ARG A 167 -25.02 -19.17 23.86
C ARG A 167 -26.48 -19.60 23.74
N TYR A 168 -27.33 -18.72 23.23
CA TYR A 168 -28.77 -18.94 23.09
C TYR A 168 -29.26 -18.68 21.66
N PRO A 169 -28.70 -19.37 20.64
CA PRO A 169 -28.85 -18.99 19.24
C PRO A 169 -30.31 -19.17 18.74
N LYS A 170 -31.08 -20.01 19.42
CA LYS A 170 -32.52 -20.23 19.15
C LYS A 170 -33.41 -19.55 20.18
N SER A 171 -32.96 -19.34 21.41
CA SER A 171 -33.82 -18.97 22.54
C SER A 171 -33.83 -17.47 22.77
N ASN A 172 -34.98 -16.91 23.10
CA ASN A 172 -35.17 -15.48 23.35
C ASN A 172 -36.01 -15.27 24.59
N TRP A 173 -35.65 -14.29 25.40
CA TRP A 173 -36.62 -13.72 26.32
C TRP A 173 -37.64 -12.90 25.52
N TYR A 174 -38.93 -13.21 25.64
CA TYR A 174 -40.00 -12.60 24.86
C TYR A 174 -41.18 -12.14 25.74
N SER A 175 -41.73 -10.98 25.38
CA SER A 175 -43.08 -10.57 25.79
C SER A 175 -43.84 -9.92 24.64
N ALA A 176 -45.17 -10.04 24.65
CA ALA A 176 -46.01 -9.46 23.62
C ALA A 176 -45.96 -7.92 23.56
N ALA A 177 -45.61 -7.26 24.66
CA ALA A 177 -45.60 -5.80 24.76
C ALA A 177 -44.34 -5.16 24.14
N ILE A 178 -43.19 -5.80 24.28
CA ILE A 178 -41.89 -5.21 23.88
C ILE A 178 -41.03 -6.10 22.97
N GLY A 179 -41.57 -7.25 22.53
CA GLY A 179 -40.88 -8.18 21.66
C GLY A 179 -39.75 -8.94 22.35
N PRO A 180 -38.88 -9.62 21.57
CA PRO A 180 -37.72 -10.32 22.10
C PRO A 180 -36.59 -9.33 22.46
N ARG A 181 -35.93 -9.51 23.62
CA ARG A 181 -34.91 -8.55 24.14
C ARG A 181 -33.59 -9.16 24.61
N ASP A 182 -33.53 -10.48 24.86
CA ASP A 182 -32.32 -11.19 25.32
C ASP A 182 -32.25 -12.59 24.66
N GLY A 183 -31.17 -13.33 24.89
CA GLY A 183 -30.83 -14.55 24.15
C GLY A 183 -30.34 -14.18 22.76
N ARG A 184 -30.81 -14.84 21.69
CA ARG A 184 -30.44 -14.51 20.31
C ARG A 184 -30.72 -13.04 19.92
N MET A 185 -31.68 -12.40 20.60
CA MET A 185 -32.10 -11.01 20.35
C MET A 185 -31.48 -9.97 21.26
N ARG A 186 -30.45 -10.35 22.05
CA ARG A 186 -29.68 -9.38 22.84
C ARG A 186 -29.09 -8.31 21.91
N ARG A 187 -29.27 -7.04 22.28
CA ARG A 187 -28.71 -5.89 21.52
C ARG A 187 -27.58 -5.21 22.28
N LYS A 188 -27.86 -4.78 23.51
CA LYS A 188 -26.98 -3.97 24.38
C LYS A 188 -25.74 -4.76 24.84
N ASN A 189 -24.81 -4.13 25.56
CA ASN A 189 -23.74 -4.85 26.30
C ASN A 189 -24.27 -5.53 27.58
N LEU A 190 -23.44 -6.27 28.34
CA LEU A 190 -23.86 -6.98 29.56
C LEU A 190 -23.66 -6.19 30.88
N ARG A 191 -23.65 -4.85 30.84
CA ARG A 191 -23.58 -4.04 32.07
C ARG A 191 -24.75 -4.37 33.00
N ASN A 192 -24.44 -4.76 34.24
CA ASN A 192 -25.44 -5.18 35.24
C ASN A 192 -26.36 -6.33 34.75
N THR A 193 -25.85 -7.20 33.88
CA THR A 193 -26.52 -8.41 33.40
C THR A 193 -25.59 -9.62 33.61
N ASP A 194 -26.12 -10.75 34.04
CA ASP A 194 -25.42 -12.03 34.05
C ASP A 194 -25.44 -12.69 32.66
N GLU A 195 -25.03 -13.95 32.57
CA GLU A 195 -24.99 -14.71 31.31
C GLU A 195 -26.10 -15.77 31.22
N THR A 196 -27.06 -15.71 32.14
CA THR A 196 -28.11 -16.72 32.36
C THR A 196 -29.44 -16.19 31.84
N LEU A 197 -29.93 -16.75 30.72
CA LEU A 197 -31.17 -16.28 30.07
C LEU A 197 -32.42 -16.32 30.98
N SER A 198 -32.45 -17.19 31.99
CA SER A 198 -33.58 -17.31 32.91
C SER A 198 -33.63 -16.27 34.03
N THR A 199 -32.57 -15.45 34.19
CA THR A 199 -32.54 -14.41 35.22
C THR A 199 -33.48 -13.26 34.84
N GLN A 200 -34.67 -13.24 35.44
CA GLN A 200 -35.70 -12.25 35.09
C GLN A 200 -35.38 -10.82 35.58
N SER A 201 -34.47 -10.65 36.52
CA SER A 201 -34.20 -9.33 37.09
C SER A 201 -33.32 -8.43 36.22
N ASP A 202 -32.62 -8.98 35.21
CA ASP A 202 -31.54 -8.27 34.51
C ASP A 202 -31.52 -8.39 32.98
N TYR A 203 -32.41 -9.20 32.37
CA TYR A 203 -32.49 -9.40 30.92
C TYR A 203 -32.76 -8.11 30.10
N LEU A 204 -33.28 -7.04 30.74
CA LEU A 204 -33.44 -5.72 30.10
C LEU A 204 -32.29 -4.75 30.39
N ASN A 205 -31.35 -5.09 31.25
CA ASN A 205 -30.22 -4.23 31.60
C ASN A 205 -29.18 -4.19 30.45
N GLY A 206 -28.02 -3.58 30.68
CA GLY A 206 -27.06 -3.23 29.64
C GLY A 206 -27.28 -1.84 29.06
N VAL A 207 -26.28 -1.34 28.35
CA VAL A 207 -26.26 -0.03 27.66
C VAL A 207 -26.26 -0.25 26.15
N ASP A 208 -27.04 0.57 25.44
CA ASP A 208 -26.95 0.68 23.99
C ASP A 208 -25.70 1.50 23.66
N LEU A 209 -24.65 0.81 23.21
CA LEU A 209 -23.36 1.41 22.90
C LEU A 209 -23.50 2.50 21.82
N ASN A 210 -24.43 2.35 20.87
CA ASN A 210 -24.67 3.33 19.81
C ASN A 210 -25.63 4.47 20.25
N ARG A 211 -25.76 4.69 21.56
CA ARG A 211 -26.41 5.88 22.18
C ARG A 211 -25.52 6.52 23.24
N ASN A 212 -24.32 5.98 23.45
CA ASN A 212 -23.46 6.33 24.56
C ASN A 212 -22.45 7.45 24.21
N ASN A 213 -22.53 8.08 23.03
CA ASN A 213 -21.45 8.96 22.55
C ASN A 213 -21.85 10.46 22.55
N PRO A 214 -20.92 11.39 22.82
CA PRO A 214 -21.11 12.80 22.52
C PRO A 214 -21.05 13.03 20.99
N PRO A 215 -21.52 14.19 20.47
CA PRO A 215 -22.06 15.34 21.20
C PRO A 215 -23.54 15.18 21.61
N TYR A 216 -24.25 14.21 21.05
CA TYR A 216 -25.72 14.10 21.19
C TYR A 216 -26.19 13.12 22.27
N TRP A 217 -25.31 12.73 23.19
CA TRP A 217 -25.64 11.90 24.34
C TRP A 217 -26.85 12.46 25.10
N ALA A 218 -27.86 11.62 25.33
CA ALA A 218 -29.10 11.94 26.06
C ALA A 218 -29.87 13.18 25.55
N SER A 219 -29.72 13.56 24.28
CA SER A 219 -30.30 14.79 23.72
C SER A 219 -31.65 14.64 23.03
N SER A 220 -32.06 13.41 22.68
CA SER A 220 -33.26 13.15 21.88
C SER A 220 -34.12 12.00 22.43
N THR A 221 -35.37 11.93 21.99
CA THR A 221 -36.32 10.86 22.37
C THR A 221 -36.00 9.51 21.71
N SER A 222 -35.04 9.47 20.78
CA SER A 222 -34.50 8.24 20.19
C SER A 222 -33.41 7.60 21.07
N SER A 223 -33.27 8.12 22.29
CA SER A 223 -32.38 7.70 23.37
C SER A 223 -33.19 7.70 24.68
N SER A 224 -32.75 6.99 25.71
CA SER A 224 -33.50 6.88 26.98
C SER A 224 -32.61 6.78 28.20
N SER A 225 -33.02 7.43 29.30
CA SER A 225 -32.39 7.32 30.62
C SER A 225 -32.89 6.13 31.44
N ASN A 226 -33.93 5.43 30.96
CA ASN A 226 -34.44 4.23 31.61
C ASN A 226 -33.54 3.04 31.28
N SER A 227 -32.95 2.42 32.31
CA SER A 227 -32.02 1.28 32.17
C SER A 227 -32.65 0.05 31.50
N THR A 228 -33.98 -0.10 31.54
CA THR A 228 -34.69 -1.20 30.88
C THR A 228 -35.04 -0.91 29.42
N SER A 229 -34.74 0.31 28.92
CA SER A 229 -34.95 0.65 27.52
C SER A 229 -33.94 -0.05 26.63
N ILE A 230 -34.35 -0.43 25.42
CA ILE A 230 -33.43 -0.99 24.42
C ILE A 230 -32.43 0.04 23.89
N VAL A 231 -32.77 1.34 24.00
CA VAL A 231 -31.91 2.48 23.63
C VAL A 231 -31.40 3.22 24.87
N TYR A 232 -31.13 2.50 25.96
CA TYR A 232 -30.58 3.09 27.17
C TYR A 232 -29.18 3.65 26.92
N HIS A 233 -28.98 4.96 27.11
CA HIS A 233 -27.72 5.66 26.77
C HIS A 233 -26.62 5.56 27.82
N GLY A 234 -26.82 4.81 28.89
CA GLY A 234 -25.85 4.69 29.97
C GLY A 234 -25.88 5.86 30.97
N PRO A 235 -25.13 5.74 32.08
CA PRO A 235 -25.11 6.73 33.16
C PRO A 235 -24.45 8.06 32.76
N THR A 236 -23.45 8.03 31.89
CA THR A 236 -22.77 9.21 31.33
C THR A 236 -22.35 8.92 29.88
N ALA A 237 -21.97 9.95 29.13
CA ALA A 237 -21.34 9.74 27.83
C ALA A 237 -20.05 8.90 27.99
N GLN A 238 -19.82 8.01 27.03
CA GLN A 238 -18.69 7.09 26.90
C GLN A 238 -18.43 6.29 28.18
N SER A 239 -19.48 5.96 28.93
CA SER A 239 -19.41 5.23 30.21
C SER A 239 -19.03 3.76 30.07
N GLU A 240 -19.12 3.21 28.86
CA GLU A 240 -18.96 1.78 28.61
C GLU A 240 -17.54 1.46 28.14
N PRO A 241 -16.90 0.41 28.68
CA PRO A 241 -15.53 0.06 28.33
C PRO A 241 -15.41 -0.39 26.86
N GLU A 242 -16.49 -0.89 26.26
CA GLU A 242 -16.53 -1.18 24.82
C GLU A 242 -16.40 0.10 23.98
N ILE A 243 -16.99 1.22 24.40
CA ILE A 243 -16.80 2.51 23.72
C ILE A 243 -15.39 3.05 23.95
N GLN A 244 -14.82 2.87 25.15
CA GLN A 244 -13.42 3.23 25.39
C GLN A 244 -12.48 2.44 24.48
N ALA A 245 -12.74 1.16 24.25
CA ALA A 245 -11.96 0.34 23.33
C ALA A 245 -12.06 0.83 21.87
N LEU A 246 -13.24 1.30 21.44
CA LEU A 246 -13.40 1.92 20.12
C LEU A 246 -12.55 3.20 19.97
N LEU A 247 -12.46 4.01 21.02
CA LEU A 247 -11.62 5.21 21.02
C LEU A 247 -10.13 4.86 21.02
N ASN A 248 -9.71 3.92 21.86
CA ASN A 248 -8.33 3.43 21.89
C ASN A 248 -7.89 2.87 20.51
N ALA A 249 -8.79 2.25 19.77
CA ALA A 249 -8.51 1.80 18.41
C ALA A 249 -8.33 2.97 17.43
N ALA A 250 -9.07 4.07 17.60
CA ALA A 250 -8.87 5.28 16.80
C ALA A 250 -7.54 5.97 17.15
N ASP A 251 -7.09 5.86 18.40
CA ASP A 251 -5.81 6.41 18.89
C ASP A 251 -4.59 5.56 18.48
N LEU A 252 -4.77 4.47 17.72
CA LEU A 252 -3.67 3.72 17.10
C LEU A 252 -2.99 4.51 15.96
N VAL A 253 -3.64 5.56 15.48
CA VAL A 253 -3.13 6.48 14.45
C VAL A 253 -3.32 7.93 14.93
N GLU A 254 -2.57 8.86 14.36
CA GLU A 254 -2.76 10.27 14.66
C GLU A 254 -4.12 10.76 14.15
N ALA A 255 -4.75 11.67 14.90
CA ALA A 255 -6.13 12.11 14.62
C ALA A 255 -6.33 12.73 13.23
N ASN A 256 -5.28 13.32 12.65
CA ASN A 256 -5.30 13.90 11.30
C ASN A 256 -5.16 12.85 10.18
N GLN A 257 -4.77 11.61 10.49
CA GLN A 257 -4.69 10.52 9.53
C GLN A 257 -6.06 9.94 9.22
N LEU A 258 -6.97 9.88 10.19
CA LEU A 258 -8.29 9.27 10.01
C LEU A 258 -9.09 10.02 8.92
N ARG A 259 -9.60 9.29 7.93
CA ARG A 259 -10.37 9.85 6.79
C ARG A 259 -11.74 9.25 6.58
N ILE A 260 -12.04 8.07 7.11
CA ILE A 260 -13.39 7.44 7.10
C ILE A 260 -13.61 6.70 8.42
N TYR A 261 -14.85 6.75 8.91
CA TYR A 261 -15.34 5.83 9.94
C TYR A 261 -16.66 5.17 9.52
N THR A 262 -16.82 3.87 9.73
CA THR A 262 -18.08 3.15 9.51
C THR A 262 -18.45 2.30 10.71
N ASP A 263 -19.67 2.48 11.23
CA ASP A 263 -20.26 1.56 12.21
C ASP A 263 -21.14 0.55 11.47
N LEU A 264 -20.72 -0.71 11.42
CA LEU A 264 -21.40 -1.76 10.67
C LEU A 264 -22.47 -2.46 11.52
N HIS A 265 -23.69 -2.44 11.01
CA HIS A 265 -24.91 -2.88 11.65
C HIS A 265 -25.72 -3.82 10.75
N SER A 266 -26.76 -4.44 11.29
CA SER A 266 -27.86 -5.01 10.48
C SER A 266 -29.20 -4.66 11.12
N PHE A 267 -30.27 -4.43 10.38
CA PHE A 267 -30.47 -4.59 8.94
C PHE A 267 -31.26 -3.40 8.40
N SER A 268 -31.06 -3.10 7.12
CA SER A 268 -32.07 -2.48 6.24
C SER A 268 -31.57 -2.13 4.85
N GLN A 269 -30.29 -2.40 4.53
CA GLN A 269 -29.64 -1.99 3.28
C GLN A 269 -29.60 -0.47 3.10
N VAL A 270 -29.14 0.26 4.12
CA VAL A 270 -29.03 1.73 4.08
C VAL A 270 -27.75 2.22 4.71
N HIS A 271 -27.34 3.42 4.30
CA HIS A 271 -26.37 4.24 5.01
C HIS A 271 -27.13 5.30 5.81
N PHE A 272 -27.04 5.26 7.14
CA PHE A 272 -27.42 6.38 7.99
C PHE A 272 -26.20 7.30 8.15
N ALA A 273 -26.05 8.21 7.20
CA ALA A 273 -24.96 9.16 7.21
C ALA A 273 -25.37 10.47 7.90
N ASN A 274 -24.46 11.02 8.71
CA ASN A 274 -24.70 12.28 9.41
C ASN A 274 -24.52 13.48 8.48
N ARG A 275 -25.25 14.57 8.78
CA ARG A 275 -25.05 15.87 8.14
C ARG A 275 -24.41 16.83 9.14
N SER A 276 -23.33 17.48 8.74
CA SER A 276 -22.65 18.50 9.53
C SER A 276 -22.90 19.91 8.98
N PHE A 277 -22.46 20.94 9.69
CA PHE A 277 -22.47 22.31 9.17
C PHE A 277 -21.43 22.53 8.05
N ASN A 278 -20.57 21.54 7.78
CA ASN A 278 -19.58 21.57 6.72
C ASN A 278 -20.17 21.00 5.42
N ASN A 279 -20.46 21.87 4.45
CA ASN A 279 -21.06 21.48 3.18
C ASN A 279 -20.11 20.67 2.29
N ASP A 280 -18.80 20.93 2.36
CA ASP A 280 -17.81 20.18 1.59
C ASP A 280 -17.73 18.75 2.08
N LEU A 281 -17.67 18.56 3.40
CA LEU A 281 -17.73 17.25 4.04
C LEU A 281 -19.00 16.48 3.65
N ASN A 282 -20.15 17.14 3.71
CA ASN A 282 -21.42 16.55 3.31
C ASN A 282 -21.41 16.10 1.83
N THR A 283 -20.81 16.90 0.96
CA THR A 283 -20.69 16.60 -0.48
C THR A 283 -19.77 15.41 -0.73
N LEU A 284 -18.59 15.41 -0.11
CA LEU A 284 -17.60 14.33 -0.24
C LEU A 284 -18.11 13.01 0.35
N GLN A 285 -18.76 13.03 1.52
CA GLN A 285 -19.40 11.84 2.08
C GLN A 285 -20.46 11.27 1.12
N SER A 286 -21.31 12.12 0.54
CA SER A 286 -22.33 11.67 -0.41
C SER A 286 -21.73 11.04 -1.67
N ARG A 287 -20.54 11.50 -2.09
CA ARG A 287 -19.77 10.92 -3.20
C ARG A 287 -19.27 9.52 -2.84
N VAL A 288 -18.62 9.35 -1.68
CA VAL A 288 -18.12 8.04 -1.22
C VAL A 288 -19.26 7.03 -1.10
N LEU A 289 -20.39 7.43 -0.50
CA LEU A 289 -21.57 6.56 -0.39
C LEU A 289 -22.15 6.19 -1.76
N SER A 290 -22.21 7.13 -2.70
CA SER A 290 -22.67 6.85 -4.07
C SER A 290 -21.75 5.88 -4.81
N VAL A 291 -20.43 6.02 -4.64
CA VAL A 291 -19.44 5.09 -5.18
C VAL A 291 -19.65 3.68 -4.60
N PHE A 292 -19.76 3.56 -3.28
CA PHE A 292 -20.05 2.29 -2.60
C PHE A 292 -21.34 1.64 -3.13
N SER A 293 -22.46 2.38 -3.16
CA SER A 293 -23.76 1.86 -3.56
C SER A 293 -23.81 1.45 -5.03
N ARG A 294 -23.20 2.23 -5.94
CA ARG A 294 -23.11 1.88 -7.36
C ARG A 294 -22.29 0.63 -7.59
N HIS A 295 -21.13 0.52 -6.92
CA HIS A 295 -20.29 -0.66 -6.99
C HIS A 295 -21.04 -1.89 -6.50
N HIS A 296 -21.60 -1.83 -5.28
CA HIS A 296 -22.28 -2.97 -4.69
C HIS A 296 -23.50 -3.42 -5.50
N LYS A 297 -24.27 -2.48 -6.08
CA LYS A 297 -25.43 -2.79 -6.93
C LYS A 297 -25.04 -3.49 -8.23
N ALA A 298 -23.80 -3.33 -8.70
CA ALA A 298 -23.31 -4.02 -9.89
C ALA A 298 -22.83 -5.46 -9.60
N LEU A 299 -22.66 -5.85 -8.34
CA LEU A 299 -22.24 -7.19 -7.93
C LEU A 299 -23.41 -8.20 -8.00
N PRO A 300 -23.13 -9.52 -8.02
CA PRO A 300 -24.16 -10.56 -8.09
C PRO A 300 -25.23 -10.44 -6.99
N GLY A 301 -26.51 -10.44 -7.37
CA GLY A 301 -27.62 -10.21 -6.43
C GLY A 301 -28.09 -8.75 -6.36
N ALA A 302 -27.35 -7.83 -6.99
CA ALA A 302 -27.75 -6.46 -7.35
C ALA A 302 -28.36 -5.66 -6.19
N LYS A 303 -27.78 -5.81 -4.99
CA LYS A 303 -28.29 -5.17 -3.79
C LYS A 303 -27.90 -3.70 -3.77
N ASN A 304 -28.87 -2.84 -3.46
CA ASN A 304 -28.65 -1.40 -3.42
C ASN A 304 -28.60 -0.95 -1.96
N TYR A 305 -27.62 -0.13 -1.61
CA TYR A 305 -27.56 0.51 -0.29
C TYR A 305 -27.94 1.98 -0.43
N VAL A 306 -29.03 2.40 0.20
CA VAL A 306 -29.58 3.76 0.00
C VAL A 306 -29.04 4.71 1.05
N ASP A 307 -28.55 5.87 0.63
CA ASP A 307 -28.20 6.96 1.55
C ASP A 307 -29.47 7.57 2.16
N ARG A 308 -29.59 7.46 3.49
CA ARG A 308 -30.69 8.00 4.32
C ARG A 308 -30.27 9.25 5.07
N SER A 309 -29.20 9.93 4.67
CA SER A 309 -28.76 11.21 5.24
C SER A 309 -29.81 12.33 5.14
N GLY A 310 -30.83 12.21 4.29
CA GLY A 310 -31.96 13.15 4.25
C GLY A 310 -32.79 13.23 5.54
N PHE A 311 -32.64 12.25 6.44
CA PHE A 311 -33.30 12.24 7.77
C PHE A 311 -32.45 12.87 8.87
N THR A 312 -31.15 13.09 8.61
CA THR A 312 -30.24 13.72 9.56
C THR A 312 -30.14 15.22 9.26
N ARG A 313 -29.87 16.03 10.29
CA ARG A 313 -29.70 17.48 10.17
C ARG A 313 -28.55 17.95 11.06
N PRO A 314 -27.78 18.96 10.64
CA PRO A 314 -26.70 19.50 11.46
C PRO A 314 -27.18 19.93 12.84
N GLY A 315 -26.41 19.58 13.88
CA GLY A 315 -26.71 19.93 15.27
C GLY A 315 -27.73 19.03 15.98
N PHE A 316 -28.19 17.94 15.36
CA PHE A 316 -29.11 16.99 15.96
C PHE A 316 -28.61 15.56 15.80
N GLY A 317 -28.84 14.72 16.81
CA GLY A 317 -28.45 13.33 16.76
C GLY A 317 -29.00 12.48 17.91
N ILE A 318 -28.45 11.27 18.06
CA ILE A 318 -28.91 10.25 19.02
C ILE A 318 -27.80 9.76 19.96
N GLY A 319 -26.57 10.26 19.79
CA GLY A 319 -25.38 9.83 20.52
C GLY A 319 -24.75 8.58 19.89
N SER A 320 -24.84 8.45 18.57
CA SER A 320 -24.21 7.35 17.84
C SER A 320 -22.71 7.58 17.63
N THR A 321 -22.00 6.50 17.36
CA THR A 321 -20.55 6.49 17.12
C THR A 321 -20.18 7.31 15.88
N ASP A 322 -20.90 7.13 14.78
CA ASP A 322 -20.70 7.89 13.54
C ASP A 322 -20.88 9.41 13.74
N GLU A 323 -21.77 9.83 14.64
CA GLU A 323 -21.97 11.23 15.01
C GLU A 323 -20.73 11.75 15.74
N TYR A 324 -20.18 10.97 16.68
CA TYR A 324 -18.92 11.31 17.34
C TYR A 324 -17.79 11.47 16.34
N PHE A 325 -17.54 10.44 15.51
CA PHE A 325 -16.41 10.45 14.58
C PHE A 325 -16.51 11.58 13.55
N GLN A 326 -17.70 11.84 12.98
CA GLN A 326 -17.87 12.97 12.04
C GLN A 326 -17.60 14.31 12.71
N ASN A 327 -18.13 14.55 13.91
CA ASN A 327 -18.02 15.86 14.57
C ASN A 327 -16.61 16.10 15.12
N THR A 328 -15.96 15.06 15.64
CA THR A 328 -14.62 15.15 16.23
C THR A 328 -13.53 15.25 15.17
N TYR A 329 -13.52 14.35 14.17
CA TYR A 329 -12.43 14.27 13.20
C TYR A 329 -12.70 15.02 11.90
N GLN A 330 -13.93 15.52 11.69
CA GLN A 330 -14.34 16.14 10.42
C GLN A 330 -14.08 15.19 9.23
N ILE A 331 -14.66 14.00 9.28
CA ILE A 331 -14.52 12.95 8.26
C ILE A 331 -15.88 12.40 7.82
N PRO A 332 -16.00 11.83 6.61
CA PRO A 332 -17.11 10.96 6.26
C PRO A 332 -17.30 9.88 7.34
N ALA A 333 -18.49 9.83 7.93
CA ALA A 333 -18.83 8.83 8.92
C ALA A 333 -20.32 8.46 8.85
N TRP A 334 -20.59 7.16 8.88
CA TRP A 334 -21.97 6.65 8.77
C TRP A 334 -22.14 5.30 9.47
N THR A 335 -23.37 5.04 9.86
CA THR A 335 -23.86 3.71 10.21
C THR A 335 -24.30 3.00 8.94
N LEU A 336 -23.74 1.82 8.65
CA LEU A 336 -24.15 0.97 7.53
C LEU A 336 -25.01 -0.17 8.06
N GLU A 337 -26.28 -0.25 7.68
CA GLU A 337 -27.11 -1.42 7.97
C GLU A 337 -27.12 -2.39 6.80
N THR A 338 -26.56 -3.59 6.99
CA THR A 338 -26.49 -4.65 5.98
C THR A 338 -27.85 -5.22 5.61
N GLU A 339 -27.86 -6.20 4.71
CA GLU A 339 -29.05 -6.98 4.36
C GLU A 339 -29.69 -7.70 5.57
N PRO A 340 -31.00 -8.02 5.49
CA PRO A 340 -31.97 -7.71 4.41
C PRO A 340 -32.46 -6.25 4.39
N SER A 341 -33.31 -5.91 3.42
CA SER A 341 -34.04 -4.63 3.41
C SER A 341 -35.04 -4.55 4.57
N ASN A 342 -35.60 -3.36 4.78
CA ASN A 342 -36.62 -3.10 5.79
C ASN A 342 -37.74 -2.26 5.16
N THR A 343 -38.95 -2.27 5.72
CA THR A 343 -40.07 -1.44 5.28
C THR A 343 -40.08 -0.10 6.01
N LEU A 344 -39.02 0.71 5.81
CA LEU A 344 -38.90 2.01 6.46
C LEU A 344 -39.94 3.01 5.89
N SER A 345 -40.17 4.15 6.56
CA SER A 345 -41.05 5.20 6.04
C SER A 345 -40.29 6.52 5.81
N PRO A 346 -40.38 7.13 4.60
CA PRO A 346 -40.69 6.46 3.33
C PRO A 346 -39.78 5.25 3.09
N ASP A 347 -40.30 4.29 2.33
CA ASP A 347 -39.57 3.05 2.04
C ASP A 347 -38.37 3.34 1.14
N ALA A 348 -37.20 2.82 1.54
CA ALA A 348 -35.98 2.93 0.76
C ALA A 348 -35.93 1.91 -0.37
N HIS A 349 -36.65 0.79 -0.22
CA HIS A 349 -36.59 -0.36 -1.11
C HIS A 349 -38.01 -0.84 -1.46
N PRO A 350 -38.82 -0.01 -2.15
CA PRO A 350 -40.24 -0.31 -2.41
C PRO A 350 -40.49 -1.59 -3.20
N ASP A 351 -39.47 -2.13 -3.88
CA ASP A 351 -39.53 -3.36 -4.66
C ASP A 351 -39.12 -4.61 -3.86
N LEU A 352 -38.57 -4.45 -2.65
CA LEU A 352 -38.16 -5.54 -1.78
C LEU A 352 -39.19 -5.78 -0.68
N PRO A 353 -39.51 -7.03 -0.35
CA PRO A 353 -40.56 -7.34 0.62
C PRO A 353 -40.18 -7.04 2.07
N GLY A 354 -38.91 -6.81 2.38
CA GLY A 354 -38.42 -6.40 3.69
C GLY A 354 -38.24 -7.56 4.67
N PHE A 355 -37.43 -7.30 5.70
CA PHE A 355 -37.11 -8.26 6.77
C PHE A 355 -36.65 -9.60 6.17
N SER A 356 -37.06 -10.72 6.75
CA SER A 356 -36.69 -12.05 6.24
C SER A 356 -37.35 -12.43 4.91
N ALA A 357 -38.39 -11.72 4.43
CA ALA A 357 -39.05 -12.08 3.16
C ALA A 357 -38.15 -11.86 1.94
N ASP A 358 -37.13 -11.02 2.04
CA ASP A 358 -36.09 -10.87 1.01
C ASP A 358 -35.45 -12.20 0.62
N TYR A 359 -35.51 -13.19 1.52
CA TYR A 359 -34.99 -14.53 1.34
C TYR A 359 -36.05 -15.62 1.50
N GLY A 360 -37.33 -15.30 1.26
CA GLY A 360 -38.44 -16.26 1.34
C GLY A 360 -38.97 -16.52 2.75
N GLY A 361 -38.60 -15.71 3.74
CA GLY A 361 -39.13 -15.77 5.10
C GLY A 361 -40.54 -15.19 5.28
N VAL A 362 -41.13 -15.36 6.47
CA VAL A 362 -42.58 -15.11 6.71
C VAL A 362 -42.95 -13.80 7.45
N VAL A 363 -42.03 -12.84 7.60
CA VAL A 363 -42.26 -11.46 8.15
C VAL A 363 -43.27 -11.39 9.31
N THR A 364 -43.04 -12.16 10.38
CA THR A 364 -44.05 -12.33 11.45
C THR A 364 -43.95 -11.34 12.61
N ASN A 365 -42.79 -10.72 12.85
CA ASN A 365 -42.56 -9.92 14.07
C ASN A 365 -41.61 -8.72 13.91
N GLY A 366 -41.17 -8.38 12.69
CA GLY A 366 -40.26 -7.26 12.42
C GLY A 366 -38.82 -7.42 12.94
N HIS A 367 -38.50 -8.48 13.69
CA HIS A 367 -37.15 -8.79 14.17
C HIS A 367 -36.44 -9.85 13.32
N SER A 368 -37.12 -10.45 12.35
CA SER A 368 -36.54 -11.53 11.54
C SER A 368 -35.38 -11.07 10.64
N GLY A 369 -35.23 -9.76 10.37
CA GLY A 369 -34.09 -9.22 9.63
C GLY A 369 -32.74 -9.38 10.34
N PHE A 370 -32.72 -9.53 11.67
CA PHE A 370 -31.49 -9.85 12.43
C PHE A 370 -31.06 -11.32 12.28
N ILE A 371 -31.88 -12.15 11.63
CA ILE A 371 -31.66 -13.59 11.43
C ILE A 371 -31.59 -13.89 9.94
N ALA A 372 -30.56 -13.43 9.23
CA ALA A 372 -30.37 -13.79 7.81
C ALA A 372 -30.11 -15.30 7.65
N PRO A 373 -30.56 -15.95 6.56
CA PRO A 373 -30.31 -17.36 6.32
C PRO A 373 -28.82 -17.62 6.02
N ASP A 374 -28.32 -18.78 6.43
CA ASP A 374 -26.92 -19.20 6.24
C ASP A 374 -26.45 -19.08 4.78
N SER A 375 -27.32 -19.44 3.82
CA SER A 375 -27.05 -19.39 2.38
C SER A 375 -26.79 -17.99 1.81
N ALA A 376 -27.12 -16.92 2.54
CA ALA A 376 -26.88 -15.55 2.10
C ALA A 376 -25.54 -14.98 2.61
N ILE A 377 -24.96 -15.56 3.67
CA ILE A 377 -23.90 -14.91 4.44
C ILE A 377 -22.60 -14.78 3.65
N ARG A 378 -22.19 -15.80 2.89
CA ARG A 378 -21.00 -15.72 2.03
C ARG A 378 -21.07 -14.52 1.08
N ARG A 379 -22.19 -14.39 0.36
CA ARG A 379 -22.42 -13.27 -0.58
C ARG A 379 -22.36 -11.91 0.13
N ILE A 380 -23.05 -11.78 1.27
CA ILE A 380 -23.07 -10.54 2.06
C ILE A 380 -21.65 -10.15 2.48
N ARG A 381 -20.91 -11.10 3.08
CA ARG A 381 -19.52 -10.93 3.53
C ARG A 381 -18.61 -10.48 2.39
N GLU A 382 -18.53 -11.27 1.33
CA GLU A 382 -17.57 -11.05 0.23
C GLU A 382 -17.88 -9.78 -0.59
N GLN A 383 -19.16 -9.50 -0.86
CA GLN A 383 -19.51 -8.33 -1.68
C GLN A 383 -19.43 -7.01 -0.92
N LEU A 384 -19.73 -7.02 0.38
CA LEU A 384 -19.50 -5.85 1.23
C LEU A 384 -18.01 -5.60 1.38
N ALA A 385 -17.19 -6.63 1.63
CA ALA A 385 -15.74 -6.48 1.72
C ALA A 385 -15.14 -5.80 0.47
N LYS A 386 -15.52 -6.25 -0.73
CA LYS A 386 -15.11 -5.58 -1.99
C LYS A 386 -15.56 -4.13 -2.08
N SER A 387 -16.76 -3.81 -1.59
CA SER A 387 -17.30 -2.45 -1.64
C SER A 387 -16.64 -1.51 -0.62
N PHE A 388 -16.19 -2.03 0.53
CA PHE A 388 -15.36 -1.30 1.47
C PHE A 388 -14.00 -0.92 0.86
N ALA A 389 -13.32 -1.86 0.19
CA ALA A 389 -12.06 -1.56 -0.50
C ALA A 389 -12.21 -0.41 -1.51
N VAL A 390 -13.30 -0.38 -2.29
CA VAL A 390 -13.59 0.72 -3.23
C VAL A 390 -13.88 2.06 -2.52
N ALA A 391 -14.60 2.04 -1.40
CA ALA A 391 -14.85 3.25 -0.61
C ALA A 391 -13.56 3.80 0.01
N TRP A 392 -12.69 2.93 0.53
CA TRP A 392 -11.39 3.31 1.07
C TRP A 392 -10.44 3.81 -0.01
N TYR A 393 -10.41 3.19 -1.19
CA TYR A 393 -9.67 3.70 -2.35
C TYR A 393 -10.07 5.12 -2.76
N THR A 394 -11.37 5.43 -2.69
CA THR A 394 -11.89 6.78 -2.96
C THR A 394 -11.35 7.81 -1.96
N GLN A 395 -11.02 7.37 -0.75
CA GLN A 395 -10.57 8.23 0.36
C GLN A 395 -9.07 8.10 0.67
N ALA A 396 -8.35 7.21 -0.01
CA ALA A 396 -6.89 7.16 0.04
C ALA A 396 -6.26 8.44 -0.55
N GLY A 397 -6.94 9.07 -1.51
CA GLY A 397 -6.56 10.36 -2.08
C GLY A 397 -6.94 10.46 -3.56
N PRO A 398 -7.03 11.69 -4.11
CA PRO A 398 -7.10 11.88 -5.56
C PRO A 398 -5.82 11.39 -6.24
N PRO A 399 -5.89 11.00 -7.53
CA PRO A 399 -4.70 10.71 -8.31
C PRO A 399 -3.87 11.99 -8.54
N ALA A 400 -2.55 11.84 -8.63
CA ALA A 400 -1.62 12.86 -9.12
C ALA A 400 -0.63 12.19 -10.06
N ILE A 401 -0.20 12.90 -11.11
CA ILE A 401 0.87 12.42 -11.99
C ILE A 401 2.21 12.70 -11.28
N ILE A 402 2.99 11.65 -11.06
CA ILE A 402 4.27 11.73 -10.33
C ILE A 402 5.49 11.58 -11.23
N GLN A 403 5.30 11.10 -12.47
CA GLN A 403 6.36 11.02 -13.46
C GLN A 403 5.82 11.09 -14.89
N TYR A 404 6.59 11.76 -15.75
CA TYR A 404 6.38 11.91 -17.17
C TYR A 404 7.64 11.45 -17.90
N ARG A 405 7.49 10.66 -18.96
CA ARG A 405 8.57 10.38 -19.91
C ARG A 405 8.11 10.54 -21.33
N ILE A 406 9.05 10.96 -22.18
CA ILE A 406 8.91 10.86 -23.63
C ILE A 406 10.02 9.96 -24.16
N ILE A 407 9.61 8.98 -24.95
CA ILE A 407 10.47 7.98 -25.57
C ILE A 407 10.41 8.19 -27.08
N ASP A 408 11.56 8.24 -27.75
CA ASP A 408 11.63 8.16 -29.21
C ASP A 408 11.41 6.71 -29.62
N THR A 409 10.31 6.42 -30.32
CA THR A 409 9.93 5.04 -30.66
C THR A 409 10.79 4.41 -31.74
N ALA A 410 11.56 5.21 -32.50
CA ALA A 410 12.45 4.71 -33.54
C ALA A 410 13.75 4.15 -32.96
N THR A 411 14.22 4.73 -31.84
CA THR A 411 15.46 4.34 -31.16
C THR A 411 15.24 3.67 -29.81
N ASP A 412 14.00 3.69 -29.32
CA ASP A 412 13.57 3.19 -28.01
C ASP A 412 14.22 3.95 -26.82
N THR A 413 14.75 5.15 -27.06
CA THR A 413 15.48 5.97 -26.07
C THR A 413 14.58 6.94 -25.34
N ILE A 414 14.84 7.14 -24.04
CA ILE A 414 14.23 8.20 -23.24
C ILE A 414 14.86 9.53 -23.65
N VAL A 415 14.07 10.41 -24.26
CA VAL A 415 14.49 11.75 -24.71
C VAL A 415 14.14 12.85 -23.70
N PHE A 416 13.19 12.57 -22.81
CA PHE A 416 12.77 13.47 -21.73
C PHE A 416 12.30 12.66 -20.51
N ASP A 417 12.74 13.03 -19.31
CA ASP A 417 12.25 12.51 -18.04
C ASP A 417 11.93 13.67 -17.10
N ALA A 418 10.78 13.59 -16.43
CA ALA A 418 10.43 14.50 -15.35
C ALA A 418 9.67 13.76 -14.26
N ALA A 419 9.88 14.15 -13.00
CA ALA A 419 9.19 13.56 -11.87
C ALA A 419 8.97 14.58 -10.75
N TRP A 420 7.97 14.28 -9.93
CA TRP A 420 7.72 14.94 -8.66
C TRP A 420 8.23 14.05 -7.54
N ASP A 421 9.27 14.49 -6.86
CA ASP A 421 9.81 13.79 -5.69
C ASP A 421 9.34 14.48 -4.41
N ALA A 422 9.15 13.72 -3.33
CA ALA A 422 8.79 14.28 -2.04
C ALA A 422 9.81 15.33 -1.60
N ASP A 423 9.33 16.46 -1.05
CA ASP A 423 10.23 17.36 -0.34
C ASP A 423 10.66 16.72 0.99
N ARG A 424 11.94 16.91 1.32
CA ARG A 424 12.55 16.30 2.50
C ARG A 424 12.06 16.94 3.80
N ASP A 425 11.80 18.24 3.77
CA ASP A 425 11.51 19.05 4.96
C ASP A 425 10.01 19.30 5.13
N ASP A 426 9.20 19.15 4.07
CA ASP A 426 7.73 19.29 4.12
C ASP A 426 7.02 18.20 3.30
N GLU A 427 6.36 17.27 3.98
CA GLU A 427 5.61 16.17 3.34
C GLU A 427 4.45 16.64 2.42
N ASN A 428 4.04 17.90 2.54
CA ASN A 428 2.99 18.49 1.71
C ASN A 428 3.54 19.14 0.43
N LEU A 429 4.86 19.16 0.24
CA LEU A 429 5.51 19.70 -0.94
C LEU A 429 6.21 18.60 -1.74
N ARG A 430 6.31 18.83 -3.04
CA ARG A 430 7.09 18.02 -3.98
C ARG A 430 7.99 18.91 -4.81
N ASN A 431 9.19 18.42 -5.08
CA ASN A 431 10.16 19.08 -5.93
C ASN A 431 10.05 18.56 -7.36
N PHE A 432 9.97 19.48 -8.32
CA PHE A 432 9.95 19.13 -9.74
C PHE A 432 11.38 18.90 -10.24
N TYR A 433 11.66 17.68 -10.68
CA TYR A 433 12.88 17.35 -11.40
C TYR A 433 12.55 17.11 -12.87
N SER A 434 13.35 17.67 -13.77
CA SER A 434 13.25 17.37 -15.19
C SER A 434 14.61 17.38 -15.88
N HIS A 435 14.72 16.55 -16.92
CA HIS A 435 15.90 16.50 -17.77
C HIS A 435 15.52 16.28 -19.24
N VAL A 436 16.15 17.06 -20.12
CA VAL A 436 16.01 16.97 -21.57
C VAL A 436 17.27 16.30 -22.11
N PHE A 437 17.14 15.09 -22.62
CA PHE A 437 18.22 14.37 -23.30
C PHE A 437 18.27 14.74 -24.79
N ALA A 438 17.08 14.93 -25.40
CA ALA A 438 16.93 15.44 -26.76
C ALA A 438 15.60 16.19 -26.90
N GLY A 439 15.58 17.25 -27.73
CA GLY A 439 14.34 17.95 -28.09
C GLY A 439 13.53 17.15 -29.13
N LEU A 440 12.21 17.35 -29.14
CA LEU A 440 11.32 16.66 -30.09
C LEU A 440 11.40 17.30 -31.48
N THR A 441 11.39 16.48 -32.53
CA THR A 441 11.52 16.92 -33.92
C THR A 441 10.22 16.81 -34.70
N ALA A 442 10.00 17.69 -35.68
CA ALA A 442 8.87 17.60 -36.60
C ALA A 442 8.87 16.25 -37.34
N GLY A 443 7.69 15.60 -37.44
CA GLY A 443 7.54 14.28 -38.04
C GLY A 443 7.98 13.10 -37.15
N GLY A 444 8.64 13.38 -36.01
CA GLY A 444 9.07 12.36 -35.05
C GLY A 444 7.91 11.61 -34.40
N THR A 445 8.13 10.32 -34.10
CA THR A 445 7.16 9.47 -33.40
C THR A 445 7.65 9.18 -31.99
N TYR A 446 6.77 9.39 -31.01
CA TYR A 446 7.11 9.38 -29.61
C TYR A 446 6.07 8.62 -28.79
N ALA A 447 6.50 8.01 -27.68
CA ALA A 447 5.59 7.51 -26.66
C ALA A 447 5.60 8.44 -25.44
N LEU A 448 4.41 8.86 -24.98
CA LEU A 448 4.23 9.52 -23.70
C LEU A 448 3.91 8.47 -22.64
N GLN A 449 4.73 8.40 -21.60
CA GLN A 449 4.45 7.63 -20.39
C GLN A 449 4.02 8.56 -19.25
N LEU A 450 2.93 8.21 -18.60
CA LEU A 450 2.39 8.89 -17.43
C LEU A 450 2.29 7.90 -16.28
N ARG A 451 2.92 8.21 -15.15
CA ARG A 451 2.83 7.41 -13.93
C ARG A 451 2.08 8.19 -12.85
N PHE A 452 1.15 7.51 -12.21
CA PHE A 452 0.28 8.06 -11.17
C PHE A 452 0.69 7.51 -9.80
N ASN A 453 0.32 8.22 -8.74
CA ASN A 453 0.54 7.80 -7.36
C ASN A 453 -0.38 6.68 -6.85
N LYS A 454 -1.24 6.12 -7.73
CA LYS A 454 -2.23 5.11 -7.37
C LYS A 454 -2.60 4.27 -8.61
N PRO A 455 -3.07 3.02 -8.44
CA PRO A 455 -3.60 2.24 -9.56
C PRO A 455 -4.83 2.95 -10.13
N MET A 456 -4.90 3.07 -11.46
CA MET A 456 -5.92 3.86 -12.13
C MET A 456 -7.02 3.01 -12.75
N ARG A 457 -6.79 1.72 -12.97
CA ARG A 457 -7.75 0.82 -13.64
C ARG A 457 -8.01 -0.47 -12.87
N HIS A 458 -9.19 -1.01 -13.12
CA HIS A 458 -9.59 -2.35 -12.71
C HIS A 458 -9.40 -3.30 -13.90
N ARG A 459 -9.10 -4.56 -13.60
CA ARG A 459 -9.08 -5.65 -14.59
C ARG A 459 -10.15 -6.67 -14.25
N ASP A 460 -10.86 -7.14 -15.27
CA ASP A 460 -11.89 -8.16 -15.13
C ASP A 460 -11.29 -9.55 -14.85
N ASP A 461 -12.15 -10.56 -14.71
CA ASP A 461 -11.71 -11.95 -14.45
C ASP A 461 -10.86 -12.55 -15.59
N ASN A 462 -10.82 -11.93 -16.78
CA ASN A 462 -9.95 -12.33 -17.90
C ASN A 462 -8.61 -11.58 -17.88
N GLY A 463 -8.41 -10.65 -16.94
CA GLY A 463 -7.22 -9.80 -16.86
C GLY A 463 -7.25 -8.60 -17.80
N GLU A 464 -8.39 -8.30 -18.44
CA GLU A 464 -8.52 -7.19 -19.38
C GLU A 464 -8.92 -5.89 -18.65
N VAL A 465 -8.40 -4.76 -19.12
CA VAL A 465 -8.75 -3.45 -18.55
C VAL A 465 -10.25 -3.19 -18.71
N ALA A 466 -10.94 -2.99 -17.59
CA ALA A 466 -12.38 -2.80 -17.56
C ALA A 466 -12.75 -1.64 -16.62
N ALA A 467 -13.93 -1.08 -16.83
CA ALA A 467 -14.50 -0.16 -15.85
C ALA A 467 -14.79 -0.91 -14.55
N LEU A 468 -14.50 -0.29 -13.41
CA LEU A 468 -14.90 -0.84 -12.11
C LEU A 468 -16.43 -1.08 -12.11
N PRO A 469 -16.94 -2.19 -11.58
CA PRO A 469 -18.37 -2.46 -11.56
C PRO A 469 -19.19 -1.25 -11.07
N GLY A 470 -20.23 -0.88 -11.81
CA GLY A 470 -21.11 0.26 -11.50
C GLY A 470 -20.54 1.65 -11.86
N HIS A 471 -19.35 1.71 -12.46
CA HIS A 471 -18.67 2.95 -12.85
C HIS A 471 -18.57 3.06 -14.37
N ASN A 472 -18.65 4.29 -14.88
CA ASN A 472 -18.42 4.61 -16.28
C ASN A 472 -17.48 5.83 -16.30
N ILE A 473 -16.29 5.63 -16.82
CA ILE A 473 -15.20 6.62 -16.82
C ILE A 473 -14.55 6.67 -18.20
N LEU A 474 -13.77 7.72 -18.44
CA LEU A 474 -12.86 7.73 -19.58
C LEU A 474 -11.72 6.73 -19.32
N MET A 475 -11.60 5.70 -20.16
CA MET A 475 -10.64 4.60 -19.94
C MET A 475 -9.18 4.97 -20.28
N THR A 476 -8.96 6.02 -21.07
CA THR A 476 -7.63 6.53 -21.42
C THR A 476 -7.47 7.97 -20.91
N PRO A 477 -6.26 8.44 -20.61
CA PRO A 477 -6.00 9.86 -20.40
C PRO A 477 -6.52 10.71 -21.56
N TYR A 478 -7.06 11.89 -21.26
CA TYR A 478 -7.29 12.93 -22.26
C TYR A 478 -6.12 13.90 -22.23
N VAL A 479 -5.35 13.92 -23.32
CA VAL A 479 -4.12 14.69 -23.45
C VAL A 479 -4.28 15.71 -24.58
N ARG A 480 -4.01 16.98 -24.30
CA ARG A 480 -3.98 18.08 -25.27
C ARG A 480 -2.58 18.65 -25.36
N LEU A 481 -2.04 18.71 -26.57
CA LEU A 481 -0.75 19.33 -26.87
C LEU A 481 -0.98 20.76 -27.36
N LYS A 482 -0.19 21.70 -26.86
CA LYS A 482 -0.21 23.10 -27.29
C LYS A 482 1.18 23.60 -27.67
N LEU A 483 1.26 24.28 -28.79
CA LEU A 483 2.41 25.05 -29.23
C LEU A 483 1.96 26.52 -29.36
N ASN A 484 2.60 27.44 -28.64
CA ASN A 484 2.25 28.87 -28.68
C ASN A 484 0.75 29.16 -28.44
N GLU A 485 0.14 28.46 -27.47
CA GLU A 485 -1.30 28.44 -27.15
C GLU A 485 -2.23 27.82 -28.20
N GLU A 486 -1.74 27.48 -29.39
CA GLU A 486 -2.51 26.76 -30.40
C GLU A 486 -2.52 25.26 -30.11
N ILE A 487 -3.70 24.64 -30.24
CA ILE A 487 -3.88 23.21 -30.02
C ILE A 487 -3.38 22.46 -31.24
N LEU A 488 -2.49 21.48 -31.02
CA LEU A 488 -2.11 20.52 -32.05
C LEU A 488 -3.09 19.34 -32.04
N ASP A 489 -3.69 19.05 -33.20
CA ASP A 489 -4.52 17.87 -33.38
C ASP A 489 -3.64 16.63 -33.52
N MET A 490 -3.75 15.71 -32.56
CA MET A 490 -2.90 14.53 -32.45
C MET A 490 -3.72 13.25 -32.51
N THR A 491 -3.20 12.25 -33.21
CA THR A 491 -3.72 10.88 -33.15
C THR A 491 -2.89 10.06 -32.18
N TRP A 492 -3.56 9.44 -31.22
CA TRP A 492 -2.94 8.54 -30.25
C TRP A 492 -3.08 7.08 -30.69
N GLN A 493 -1.99 6.34 -30.62
CA GLN A 493 -1.91 4.92 -30.97
C GLN A 493 -1.32 4.10 -29.81
N ASN A 494 -1.44 2.78 -29.89
CA ASN A 494 -0.84 1.82 -28.95
C ASN A 494 -1.06 2.13 -27.45
N SER A 495 -2.19 2.79 -27.16
CA SER A 495 -2.52 3.26 -25.82
C SER A 495 -2.86 2.11 -24.89
N ARG A 496 -2.18 2.01 -23.76
CA ARG A 496 -2.32 0.88 -22.83
C ARG A 496 -1.97 1.27 -21.39
N TRP A 497 -2.62 0.59 -20.45
CA TRP A 497 -2.25 0.59 -19.04
C TRP A 497 -1.29 -0.58 -18.78
N LEU A 498 -0.19 -0.30 -18.11
CA LEU A 498 0.87 -1.29 -17.87
C LEU A 498 0.56 -2.12 -16.63
N ASN A 499 0.64 -3.44 -16.76
CA ASN A 499 0.40 -4.40 -15.67
C ASN A 499 1.54 -5.42 -15.48
N GLN A 500 2.64 -5.26 -16.22
CA GLN A 500 3.84 -6.06 -16.07
C GLN A 500 4.98 -5.18 -15.54
N LYS A 501 5.66 -5.68 -14.51
CA LYS A 501 6.88 -5.06 -13.99
C LYS A 501 8.03 -5.51 -14.87
N SER A 502 8.85 -4.57 -15.31
CA SER A 502 10.10 -4.89 -16.01
C SER A 502 11.15 -3.82 -15.71
N SER A 503 12.39 -4.10 -16.08
CA SER A 503 13.47 -3.11 -16.11
C SER A 503 13.43 -2.22 -17.36
N HIS A 504 12.49 -2.48 -18.28
CA HIS A 504 12.24 -1.62 -19.43
C HIS A 504 11.53 -0.32 -19.01
N TRP A 505 11.67 0.75 -19.80
CA TRP A 505 10.93 1.99 -19.55
C TRP A 505 9.41 1.74 -19.51
N SER A 506 8.94 0.77 -20.31
CA SER A 506 7.55 0.30 -20.34
C SER A 506 7.28 -0.66 -19.17
N SER A 507 7.31 -0.11 -17.96
CA SER A 507 6.97 -0.79 -16.71
C SER A 507 6.06 0.08 -15.85
N TYR A 508 5.14 -0.56 -15.14
CA TYR A 508 4.41 0.13 -14.08
C TYR A 508 5.36 0.58 -12.94
N GLY A 509 4.89 1.56 -12.17
CA GLY A 509 5.57 2.13 -11.01
C GLY A 509 5.55 1.16 -9.83
N TYR A 510 4.68 1.41 -8.86
CA TYR A 510 4.51 0.52 -7.70
C TYR A 510 3.38 -0.48 -7.92
N TYR A 511 2.32 -0.07 -8.63
CA TYR A 511 1.10 -0.87 -8.77
C TYR A 511 0.74 -1.10 -10.23
N ARG A 512 0.20 -2.27 -10.52
CA ARG A 512 -0.42 -2.59 -11.81
C ARG A 512 -1.44 -1.51 -12.14
N ASP A 513 -1.39 -1.06 -13.38
CA ASP A 513 -2.26 -0.04 -13.93
C ASP A 513 -2.13 1.36 -13.26
N ASP A 514 -1.02 1.63 -12.58
CA ASP A 514 -0.63 2.99 -12.15
C ASP A 514 0.08 3.79 -13.27
N THR A 515 0.40 3.16 -14.38
CA THR A 515 1.17 3.74 -15.48
C THR A 515 0.45 3.53 -16.80
N TRP A 516 0.33 4.61 -17.57
CA TRP A 516 -0.23 4.60 -18.92
C TRP A 516 0.83 5.01 -19.95
N VAL A 517 0.78 4.39 -21.13
CA VAL A 517 1.59 4.75 -22.28
C VAL A 517 0.68 4.99 -23.49
N GLY A 518 0.96 6.02 -24.27
CA GLY A 518 0.36 6.23 -25.59
C GLY A 518 1.33 6.86 -26.57
N GLU A 519 1.26 6.41 -27.82
CA GLU A 519 2.15 6.86 -28.90
C GLU A 519 1.50 7.96 -29.74
N PHE A 520 2.29 8.96 -30.13
CA PHE A 520 1.87 10.09 -30.94
C PHE A 520 2.97 10.47 -31.95
N GLN A 521 2.58 11.09 -33.07
CA GLN A 521 3.52 11.58 -34.08
C GLN A 521 3.33 13.07 -34.28
N LEU A 522 4.41 13.86 -34.16
CA LEU A 522 4.37 15.29 -34.43
C LEU A 522 4.14 15.54 -35.94
N PRO A 523 3.38 16.56 -36.35
CA PRO A 523 3.21 16.90 -37.77
C PRO A 523 4.57 17.13 -38.45
N ALA A 524 4.73 16.62 -39.67
CA ALA A 524 5.99 16.77 -40.42
C ALA A 524 6.22 18.22 -40.89
N GLU A 525 5.13 18.95 -41.07
CA GLU A 525 5.07 20.36 -41.45
C GLU A 525 5.00 21.31 -40.26
N LEU A 526 5.23 20.83 -39.03
CA LEU A 526 5.23 21.66 -37.83
C LEU A 526 6.31 22.75 -37.94
N ILE A 527 5.92 24.01 -37.75
CA ILE A 527 6.80 25.17 -37.77
C ILE A 527 6.92 25.70 -36.34
N PHE A 528 8.14 25.87 -35.86
CA PHE A 528 8.46 26.34 -34.51
C PHE A 528 9.81 27.08 -34.51
N ASP A 529 10.03 27.94 -33.51
CA ASP A 529 11.30 28.65 -33.31
C ASP A 529 12.25 27.90 -32.34
N GLU A 530 13.54 28.26 -32.29
CA GLU A 530 14.61 27.58 -31.52
C GLU A 530 14.35 27.43 -30.00
N ASN A 531 13.39 28.18 -29.43
CA ASN A 531 13.04 28.12 -28.01
C ASN A 531 11.58 27.74 -27.76
N ASP A 532 10.88 27.30 -28.80
CA ASP A 532 9.49 26.88 -28.67
C ASP A 532 9.39 25.58 -27.88
N VAL A 533 8.31 25.49 -27.11
CA VAL A 533 8.03 24.37 -26.24
C VAL A 533 6.63 23.84 -26.48
N LEU A 534 6.50 22.53 -26.32
CA LEU A 534 5.25 21.81 -26.37
C LEU A 534 4.70 21.68 -24.94
N ASN A 535 3.53 22.26 -24.70
CA ASN A 535 2.83 22.17 -23.42
C ASN A 535 1.80 21.05 -23.45
N PHE A 536 1.81 20.20 -22.43
CA PHE A 536 0.86 19.11 -22.28
C PHE A 536 -0.18 19.50 -21.23
N GLU A 537 -1.45 19.45 -21.59
CA GLU A 537 -2.56 19.51 -20.64
C GLU A 537 -3.17 18.11 -20.51
N ILE A 538 -3.11 17.52 -19.32
CA ILE A 538 -3.49 16.13 -19.08
C ILE A 538 -4.60 16.06 -18.04
N ILE A 539 -5.69 15.35 -18.34
CA ILE A 539 -6.71 14.98 -17.36
C ILE A 539 -7.03 13.49 -17.46
N THR A 540 -7.00 12.80 -16.32
CA THR A 540 -7.25 11.37 -16.22
C THR A 540 -8.11 11.06 -15.00
N PRO A 541 -9.35 10.56 -15.18
CA PRO A 541 -10.11 10.02 -14.07
C PRO A 541 -9.52 8.68 -13.61
N ASP A 542 -9.50 8.45 -12.30
CA ASP A 542 -9.21 7.14 -11.71
C ASP A 542 -10.40 6.16 -11.85
N MET A 543 -10.27 4.95 -11.30
CA MET A 543 -11.27 3.89 -11.48
C MET A 543 -12.65 4.21 -10.87
N VAL A 544 -12.75 5.20 -9.96
CA VAL A 544 -14.02 5.67 -9.38
C VAL A 544 -14.51 6.98 -10.01
N GLY A 545 -13.72 7.59 -10.89
CA GLY A 545 -14.05 8.81 -11.63
C GLY A 545 -13.53 10.10 -11.00
N GLN A 546 -12.57 10.03 -10.07
CA GLN A 546 -11.90 11.20 -9.51
C GLN A 546 -10.78 11.66 -10.45
N ASN A 547 -10.82 12.91 -10.89
CA ASN A 547 -9.80 13.47 -11.78
C ASN A 547 -8.51 13.74 -11.01
N ASN A 548 -7.38 13.73 -11.73
CA ASN A 548 -6.10 14.09 -11.15
C ASN A 548 -6.07 15.52 -10.62
N ASP A 549 -5.24 15.70 -9.61
CA ASP A 549 -4.84 17.01 -9.15
C ASP A 549 -4.15 17.80 -10.28
N SER A 550 -4.41 19.10 -10.34
CA SER A 550 -3.86 19.97 -11.39
C SER A 550 -2.49 20.56 -11.04
N ASN A 551 -2.10 20.52 -9.76
CA ASN A 551 -0.81 21.02 -9.29
C ASN A 551 -0.10 20.02 -8.37
N PRO A 552 0.58 19.01 -8.94
CA PRO A 552 1.23 17.96 -8.15
C PRO A 552 2.34 18.45 -7.22
N GLN A 553 2.81 19.70 -7.34
CA GLN A 553 3.78 20.33 -6.44
C GLN A 553 3.31 20.32 -4.99
N THR A 554 2.01 20.45 -4.75
CA THR A 554 1.43 20.40 -3.41
C THR A 554 0.72 19.06 -3.22
N ALA A 555 1.21 18.24 -2.29
CA ALA A 555 0.59 16.95 -2.03
C ALA A 555 -0.78 17.14 -1.37
N VAL A 556 -1.78 16.43 -1.90
CA VAL A 556 -3.15 16.46 -1.36
C VAL A 556 -3.20 15.73 -0.01
N TYR A 557 -3.72 16.40 1.01
CA TYR A 557 -4.02 15.79 2.30
C TYR A 557 -5.46 16.11 2.76
N TRP A 558 -5.91 15.42 3.81
CA TRP A 558 -7.24 15.64 4.39
C TRP A 558 -7.15 16.55 5.60
N SER A 559 -7.94 17.61 5.64
CA SER A 559 -8.09 18.44 6.84
C SER A 559 -9.38 19.24 6.80
N GLN A 560 -9.96 19.49 7.97
CA GLN A 560 -11.17 20.30 8.13
C GLN A 560 -12.35 19.82 7.25
N GLY A 561 -12.50 18.50 7.07
CA GLY A 561 -13.64 17.93 6.32
C GLY A 561 -13.53 18.01 4.81
N ARG A 562 -12.35 18.29 4.25
CA ARG A 562 -12.13 18.30 2.81
C ARG A 562 -10.69 17.97 2.43
N TRP A 563 -10.50 17.73 1.15
CA TRP A 563 -9.18 17.76 0.52
C TRP A 563 -8.59 19.17 0.56
N GLN A 564 -7.35 19.26 1.04
CA GLN A 564 -6.48 20.43 0.92
C GLN A 564 -5.55 20.22 -0.28
N HIS A 565 -5.12 21.30 -0.92
CA HIS A 565 -4.26 21.25 -2.11
C HIS A 565 -4.78 20.39 -3.26
N TYR A 566 -6.10 20.27 -3.40
CA TYR A 566 -6.71 19.60 -4.53
C TYR A 566 -7.27 20.65 -5.48
N GLU A 567 -6.57 20.91 -6.57
CA GLU A 567 -6.87 22.02 -7.47
C GLU A 567 -7.62 21.60 -8.74
N ASP A 568 -8.54 22.46 -9.16
CA ASP A 568 -9.21 22.33 -10.46
C ASP A 568 -8.36 22.88 -11.62
N SER A 569 -8.89 22.82 -12.85
CA SER A 569 -8.14 23.24 -14.06
C SER A 569 -7.77 24.74 -14.11
N SER A 570 -8.27 25.55 -13.18
CA SER A 570 -7.90 26.95 -13.00
C SER A 570 -6.81 27.16 -11.95
N GLY A 571 -6.36 26.10 -11.27
CA GLY A 571 -5.44 26.14 -10.14
C GLY A 571 -6.11 26.55 -8.82
N ALA A 572 -7.45 26.56 -8.76
CA ALA A 572 -8.19 26.92 -7.57
C ALA A 572 -8.50 25.69 -6.72
N SER A 573 -8.38 25.81 -5.39
CA SER A 573 -8.76 24.72 -4.47
C SER A 573 -10.23 24.36 -4.62
N ALA A 574 -10.50 23.09 -4.92
CA ALA A 574 -11.82 22.58 -5.26
C ALA A 574 -12.06 21.20 -4.63
N LEU A 575 -13.27 20.65 -4.85
CA LEU A 575 -13.60 19.26 -4.49
C LEU A 575 -13.42 18.30 -5.68
N ASN A 576 -12.95 18.82 -6.82
CA ASN A 576 -12.73 18.10 -8.06
C ASN A 576 -11.40 18.55 -8.67
N GLY A 577 -10.65 17.61 -9.20
CA GLY A 577 -9.40 17.86 -9.91
C GLY A 577 -9.62 18.39 -11.31
N GLY A 578 -8.53 18.51 -12.07
CA GLY A 578 -8.52 19.16 -13.37
C GLY A 578 -7.35 18.76 -14.26
N PHE A 579 -7.11 19.58 -15.27
CA PHE A 579 -5.94 19.46 -16.14
C PHE A 579 -4.67 19.78 -15.36
N ASP A 580 -3.76 18.83 -15.29
CA ASP A 580 -2.36 19.07 -15.00
C ASP A 580 -1.71 19.73 -16.24
N LYS A 581 -0.99 20.82 -16.04
CA LYS A 581 -0.35 21.64 -17.08
C LYS A 581 1.14 21.85 -16.83
N THR A 582 1.75 21.01 -16.00
CA THR A 582 3.13 21.18 -15.54
C THR A 582 4.16 20.71 -16.56
N LEU A 583 3.78 19.82 -17.47
CA LEU A 583 4.68 19.24 -18.45
C LEU A 583 4.87 20.15 -19.67
N THR A 584 6.12 20.59 -19.85
CA THR A 584 6.59 21.40 -20.98
C THR A 584 7.86 20.78 -21.54
N VAL A 585 7.92 20.55 -22.85
CA VAL A 585 9.05 19.86 -23.51
C VAL A 585 9.57 20.68 -24.69
N PRO A 586 10.89 20.91 -24.81
CA PRO A 586 11.45 21.69 -25.93
C PRO A 586 11.38 20.94 -27.26
N LEU A 587 11.21 21.72 -28.33
CA LEU A 587 11.34 21.25 -29.71
C LEU A 587 12.78 21.44 -30.22
N SER A 588 13.16 20.69 -31.25
CA SER A 588 14.50 20.73 -31.85
C SER A 588 14.41 20.51 -33.35
N GLU A 589 15.18 21.28 -34.13
CA GLU A 589 15.39 21.01 -35.56
C GLU A 589 16.40 19.87 -35.80
N THR A 590 17.24 19.59 -34.80
CA THR A 590 18.24 18.53 -34.86
C THR A 590 17.69 17.23 -34.29
N PRO A 591 17.89 16.07 -34.97
CA PRO A 591 17.58 14.77 -34.41
C PRO A 591 18.27 14.54 -33.07
N ALA A 592 17.70 13.66 -32.25
CA ALA A 592 18.33 13.22 -31.01
C ALA A 592 19.75 12.69 -31.32
N PRO A 593 20.75 13.01 -30.49
CA PRO A 593 22.05 12.38 -30.60
C PRO A 593 21.91 10.86 -30.42
N GLU A 594 22.86 10.10 -30.96
CA GLU A 594 22.91 8.68 -30.64
C GLU A 594 23.18 8.52 -29.12
N MET A 595 22.27 7.80 -28.47
CA MET A 595 22.36 7.43 -27.05
C MET A 595 22.43 5.91 -26.97
N GLY A 596 23.11 5.37 -25.96
CA GLY A 596 23.29 3.93 -25.88
C GLY A 596 23.75 3.47 -24.51
N LEU A 597 24.06 2.17 -24.45
CA LEU A 597 24.38 1.47 -23.22
C LEU A 597 25.59 2.10 -22.49
N PRO A 598 25.62 2.06 -21.15
CA PRO A 598 26.81 2.39 -20.38
C PRO A 598 27.98 1.52 -20.81
N VAL A 599 29.18 2.09 -20.76
CA VAL A 599 30.42 1.30 -20.87
C VAL A 599 30.77 0.70 -19.52
N THR A 600 31.36 -0.49 -19.53
CA THR A 600 31.92 -1.08 -18.31
C THR A 600 33.00 -0.16 -17.74
N ALA A 601 32.70 0.46 -16.59
CA ALA A 601 33.54 1.47 -15.97
C ALA A 601 33.23 1.63 -14.47
N LEU A 602 34.17 2.25 -13.75
CA LEU A 602 33.86 2.91 -12.49
C LEU A 602 33.25 4.28 -12.81
N TYR A 603 32.15 4.60 -12.14
CA TYR A 603 31.39 5.84 -12.28
C TYR A 603 31.36 6.60 -10.95
N TYR A 604 31.44 7.93 -11.01
CA TYR A 604 31.36 8.79 -9.82
C TYR A 604 30.68 10.11 -10.16
N ASP A 605 30.12 10.78 -9.15
CA ASP A 605 29.73 12.18 -9.26
C ASP A 605 30.88 13.05 -8.73
N PRO A 606 31.46 13.96 -9.54
CA PRO A 606 32.54 14.84 -9.09
C PRO A 606 32.20 15.71 -7.87
N SER A 607 30.92 16.04 -7.66
CA SER A 607 30.45 16.79 -6.48
C SER A 607 30.30 15.91 -5.23
N ARG A 608 30.34 14.59 -5.39
CA ARG A 608 30.18 13.57 -4.34
C ARG A 608 31.40 12.63 -4.30
N ASN A 609 32.59 13.20 -4.47
CA ASN A 609 33.83 12.44 -4.44
C ASN A 609 33.99 11.69 -3.10
N GLY A 610 34.26 10.38 -3.15
CA GLY A 610 34.32 9.51 -1.98
C GLY A 610 33.26 8.40 -1.97
N GLU A 611 32.32 8.42 -2.92
CA GLU A 611 31.40 7.33 -3.24
C GLU A 611 31.33 7.10 -4.76
N GLY A 612 30.81 5.96 -5.20
CA GLY A 612 30.71 5.66 -6.64
C GLY A 612 30.24 4.26 -6.97
N PHE A 613 30.09 4.01 -8.27
CA PHE A 613 29.61 2.75 -8.80
C PHE A 613 30.73 2.01 -9.54
N SER A 614 30.76 0.70 -9.41
CA SER A 614 31.23 -0.18 -10.47
C SER A 614 30.03 -0.64 -11.28
N LEU A 615 30.06 -0.42 -12.59
CA LEU A 615 29.03 -0.88 -13.50
C LEU A 615 29.68 -1.72 -14.60
N GLU A 616 29.31 -2.99 -14.64
CA GLU A 616 29.75 -3.94 -15.65
C GLU A 616 28.58 -4.29 -16.57
N LEU A 617 28.71 -3.94 -17.85
CA LEU A 617 27.79 -4.40 -18.88
C LEU A 617 28.26 -5.78 -19.36
N LEU A 618 27.44 -6.81 -19.17
CA LEU A 618 27.84 -8.20 -19.38
C LEU A 618 27.69 -8.64 -20.84
N ASN A 619 26.69 -8.13 -21.56
CA ASN A 619 26.45 -8.46 -22.96
C ASN A 619 25.65 -7.37 -23.68
N GLU A 620 25.48 -7.54 -25.00
CA GLU A 620 24.65 -6.64 -25.83
C GLU A 620 23.16 -6.66 -25.45
N GLY A 621 22.71 -7.71 -24.75
CA GLY A 621 21.34 -7.85 -24.25
C GLY A 621 21.00 -6.93 -23.08
N GLY A 622 21.99 -6.21 -22.53
CA GLY A 622 21.77 -5.23 -21.49
C GLY A 622 21.77 -5.79 -20.06
N GLU A 623 22.23 -7.02 -19.87
CA GLU A 623 22.49 -7.58 -18.54
C GLU A 623 23.66 -6.84 -17.89
N PHE A 624 23.52 -6.48 -16.62
CA PHE A 624 24.55 -5.73 -15.92
C PHE A 624 24.81 -6.29 -14.53
N TRP A 625 25.99 -5.96 -14.02
CA TRP A 625 26.35 -6.10 -12.62
C TRP A 625 26.74 -4.73 -12.08
N LEU A 626 26.05 -4.29 -11.03
CA LEU A 626 26.28 -3.00 -10.39
C LEU A 626 26.69 -3.20 -8.95
N GLN A 627 27.72 -2.46 -8.54
CA GLN A 627 28.14 -2.33 -7.15
C GLN A 627 28.24 -0.86 -6.80
N TRP A 628 27.70 -0.44 -5.67
CA TRP A 628 27.72 0.94 -5.20
C TRP A 628 28.38 0.99 -3.83
N PHE A 629 29.52 1.68 -3.72
CA PHE A 629 30.14 1.97 -2.43
C PHE A 629 29.77 3.37 -1.96
N THR A 630 29.38 3.48 -0.70
CA THR A 630 28.97 4.72 -0.04
C THR A 630 29.08 4.50 1.48
N TYR A 631 28.24 5.16 2.27
CA TYR A 631 28.25 5.16 3.72
C TYR A 631 26.84 4.98 4.29
N ASN A 632 26.70 4.93 5.61
CA ASN A 632 25.42 5.05 6.30
C ASN A 632 25.23 6.47 6.89
N ASP A 633 24.20 6.62 7.70
CA ASP A 633 23.87 7.82 8.48
C ASP A 633 24.88 8.15 9.61
N LYS A 634 25.86 7.28 9.86
CA LYS A 634 26.86 7.42 10.93
C LYS A 634 28.28 7.63 10.44
N GLY A 635 28.52 7.61 9.13
CA GLY A 635 29.87 7.69 8.58
C GLY A 635 30.55 6.34 8.32
N ASP A 636 29.88 5.22 8.57
CA ASP A 636 30.44 3.89 8.36
C ASP A 636 30.31 3.47 6.90
N ALA A 637 31.34 2.84 6.35
CA ALA A 637 31.35 2.31 5.00
C ALA A 637 30.19 1.33 4.74
N ARG A 638 29.60 1.43 3.54
CA ARG A 638 28.54 0.55 3.05
C ARG A 638 28.79 0.22 1.59
N TRP A 639 28.29 -0.94 1.18
CA TRP A 639 28.15 -1.24 -0.24
C TRP A 639 26.82 -1.91 -0.52
N TYR A 640 26.40 -1.73 -1.76
CA TYR A 640 25.19 -2.30 -2.32
C TYR A 640 25.49 -2.96 -3.65
N VAL A 641 24.67 -3.94 -4.02
CA VAL A 641 24.80 -4.68 -5.27
C VAL A 641 23.44 -4.83 -5.94
N ALA A 642 23.44 -4.77 -7.27
CA ALA A 642 22.28 -5.08 -8.09
C ALA A 642 22.71 -5.88 -9.32
N ALA A 643 21.93 -6.91 -9.62
CA ALA A 643 22.13 -7.80 -10.76
C ALA A 643 20.81 -8.13 -11.47
N ASP A 644 19.69 -7.76 -10.86
CA ASP A 644 18.36 -7.86 -11.43
C ASP A 644 18.06 -6.57 -12.18
N GLY A 645 18.06 -6.67 -13.50
CA GLY A 645 17.74 -5.53 -14.34
C GLY A 645 18.12 -5.81 -15.77
N ALA A 646 17.68 -4.90 -16.64
CA ALA A 646 18.09 -4.86 -18.01
C ALA A 646 18.23 -3.40 -18.38
N LEU A 647 19.17 -3.12 -19.26
CA LEU A 647 19.23 -1.85 -19.94
C LEU A 647 18.11 -1.78 -20.97
N ALA A 648 17.43 -0.65 -21.04
CA ALA A 648 16.46 -0.33 -22.06
C ALA A 648 16.93 0.94 -22.78
N ALA A 649 17.54 0.72 -23.94
CA ALA A 649 18.21 1.75 -24.74
C ALA A 649 19.23 2.56 -23.93
N ASN A 650 18.85 3.73 -23.41
CA ASN A 650 19.69 4.61 -22.60
C ASN A 650 19.31 4.62 -21.10
N GLY A 651 18.41 3.76 -20.64
CA GLY A 651 18.00 3.65 -19.23
C GLY A 651 18.46 2.35 -18.58
N LEU A 652 18.89 2.43 -17.32
CA LEU A 652 19.13 1.32 -16.41
C LEU A 652 18.14 1.45 -15.25
N ALA A 653 17.42 0.39 -14.90
CA ALA A 653 16.57 0.37 -13.72
C ALA A 653 16.63 -0.98 -13.01
N THR A 654 16.75 -0.94 -11.69
CA THR A 654 16.58 -2.08 -10.77
C THR A 654 15.64 -1.69 -9.65
N SER A 655 14.74 -2.59 -9.30
CA SER A 655 13.90 -2.46 -8.11
C SER A 655 14.50 -3.09 -6.86
N THR A 656 15.61 -3.84 -6.99
CA THR A 656 16.20 -4.54 -5.85
C THR A 656 17.71 -4.33 -5.73
N LEU A 657 18.07 -3.22 -5.10
CA LEU A 657 19.41 -2.94 -4.63
C LEU A 657 19.59 -3.60 -3.26
N TYR A 658 20.54 -4.52 -3.12
CA TYR A 658 20.77 -5.29 -1.88
C TYR A 658 22.05 -4.91 -1.15
N THR A 659 22.10 -5.15 0.15
CA THR A 659 23.32 -5.18 0.96
C THR A 659 23.49 -6.55 1.65
N VAL A 660 24.71 -6.91 2.01
CA VAL A 660 25.01 -8.18 2.70
C VAL A 660 25.29 -7.95 4.18
N ASN A 661 24.55 -8.60 5.08
CA ASN A 661 24.78 -8.51 6.53
C ASN A 661 25.35 -9.83 7.08
N GLY A 662 26.04 -9.78 8.23
CA GLY A 662 26.41 -10.95 9.03
C GLY A 662 27.79 -11.57 8.74
N GLY A 663 28.60 -10.97 7.87
CA GLY A 663 29.98 -11.38 7.64
C GLY A 663 30.96 -10.84 8.70
N VAL A 664 32.18 -11.39 8.71
CA VAL A 664 33.31 -10.97 9.57
C VAL A 664 34.62 -11.18 8.81
N PHE A 665 35.61 -10.33 9.02
CA PHE A 665 36.89 -10.47 8.32
C PHE A 665 37.64 -11.76 8.69
N GLY A 666 38.43 -12.29 7.75
CA GLY A 666 39.46 -13.27 8.06
C GLY A 666 38.97 -14.73 8.18
N PRO A 667 39.70 -15.58 8.93
CA PRO A 667 39.46 -17.03 9.01
C PRO A 667 38.12 -17.43 9.64
N ASP A 668 37.51 -16.55 10.43
CA ASP A 668 36.24 -16.80 11.13
C ASP A 668 35.01 -16.58 10.23
N TYR A 669 35.23 -16.19 8.97
CA TYR A 669 34.15 -16.03 7.98
C TYR A 669 33.36 -17.33 7.82
N ASN A 670 32.03 -17.22 7.93
CA ASN A 670 31.11 -18.30 7.64
C ASN A 670 29.98 -17.79 6.71
N PRO A 671 29.87 -18.30 5.48
CA PRO A 671 28.85 -17.86 4.54
C PRO A 671 27.42 -18.11 5.03
N ASP A 672 27.21 -19.11 5.91
CA ASP A 672 25.88 -19.41 6.48
C ASP A 672 25.34 -18.30 7.38
N ASN A 673 26.21 -17.40 7.86
CA ASN A 673 25.80 -16.24 8.66
C ASN A 673 25.38 -15.04 7.80
N THR A 674 25.66 -15.09 6.49
CA THR A 674 25.39 -13.96 5.61
C THR A 674 23.95 -13.94 5.12
N ARG A 675 23.38 -12.74 5.01
CA ARG A 675 22.00 -12.54 4.52
C ARG A 675 21.89 -11.27 3.69
N LEU A 676 21.19 -11.36 2.57
CA LEU A 676 20.82 -10.21 1.76
C LEU A 676 19.71 -9.42 2.45
N ALA A 677 19.81 -8.10 2.42
CA ALA A 677 18.75 -7.19 2.83
C ALA A 677 18.50 -6.18 1.71
N LEU A 678 17.23 -5.97 1.38
CA LEU A 678 16.81 -4.96 0.39
C LEU A 678 17.11 -3.56 0.94
N PHE A 679 17.64 -2.69 0.08
CA PHE A 679 17.98 -1.30 0.40
C PHE A 679 17.20 -0.30 -0.46
N GLY A 680 16.80 -0.66 -1.67
CA GLY A 680 15.85 0.15 -2.45
C GLY A 680 15.93 -0.04 -3.96
N GLY A 681 15.44 0.95 -4.69
CA GLY A 681 15.47 0.98 -6.15
C GLY A 681 16.47 2.00 -6.67
N LEU A 682 17.03 1.72 -7.85
CA LEU A 682 17.98 2.61 -8.52
C LEU A 682 17.62 2.71 -10.00
N GLU A 683 17.67 3.92 -10.52
CA GLU A 683 17.50 4.22 -11.94
C GLU A 683 18.59 5.15 -12.43
N MET A 684 19.13 4.90 -13.62
CA MET A 684 20.08 5.77 -14.31
C MET A 684 19.65 5.97 -15.76
N ILE A 685 19.65 7.21 -16.23
CA ILE A 685 19.40 7.52 -17.65
C ILE A 685 20.62 8.21 -18.24
N PHE A 686 21.12 7.72 -19.37
CA PHE A 686 22.36 8.17 -19.99
C PHE A 686 22.12 9.13 -21.17
N ASP A 687 22.97 10.16 -21.27
CA ASP A 687 22.87 11.23 -22.28
C ASP A 687 23.78 11.08 -23.51
N GLY A 688 24.44 9.93 -23.67
CA GLY A 688 25.35 9.69 -24.79
C GLY A 688 25.96 8.28 -24.79
N ILE A 689 26.81 8.03 -25.77
CA ILE A 689 27.52 6.76 -25.97
C ILE A 689 28.95 6.85 -25.39
N GLY A 690 29.45 5.73 -24.89
CA GLY A 690 30.80 5.59 -24.36
C GLY A 690 31.89 6.19 -25.25
N GLY A 691 32.79 6.98 -24.65
CA GLY A 691 34.02 7.49 -25.27
C GLY A 691 34.06 8.99 -25.56
N THR A 692 32.92 9.69 -25.67
CA THR A 692 32.84 11.14 -25.94
C THR A 692 32.26 11.93 -24.77
N ARG A 693 31.06 11.55 -24.30
CA ARG A 693 30.36 12.08 -23.11
C ARG A 693 29.25 11.09 -22.75
N GLN A 694 29.31 10.52 -21.54
CA GLN A 694 28.29 9.59 -21.06
C GLN A 694 28.01 9.89 -19.58
N ARG A 695 27.05 10.76 -19.30
CA ARG A 695 26.63 11.05 -17.93
C ARG A 695 25.40 10.22 -17.59
N GLY A 696 25.40 9.59 -16.42
CA GLY A 696 24.26 8.86 -15.88
C GLY A 696 23.49 9.72 -14.88
N PHE A 697 22.28 10.13 -15.24
CA PHE A 697 21.38 10.85 -14.35
C PHE A 697 20.71 9.84 -13.43
N THR A 698 21.17 9.80 -12.18
CA THR A 698 20.86 8.72 -11.23
C THR A 698 19.76 9.16 -10.26
N LYS A 699 18.82 8.26 -10.02
CA LYS A 699 17.76 8.37 -9.01
C LYS A 699 17.78 7.11 -8.14
N TYR A 700 18.14 7.27 -6.87
CA TYR A 700 17.88 6.26 -5.83
C TYR A 700 16.54 6.55 -5.16
N THR A 701 15.77 5.51 -4.84
CA THR A 701 14.52 5.60 -4.08
C THR A 701 14.55 4.64 -2.90
N ASN A 702 14.34 5.17 -1.69
CA ASN A 702 14.15 4.39 -0.48
C ASN A 702 12.68 3.92 -0.40
N PRO A 703 12.42 2.61 -0.41
CA PRO A 703 11.06 2.08 -0.41
C PRO A 703 10.34 2.28 0.93
N ASP A 704 11.07 2.38 2.04
CA ASP A 704 10.48 2.50 3.38
C ASP A 704 10.06 3.93 3.73
N THR A 705 10.73 4.92 3.14
CA THR A 705 10.50 6.35 3.45
C THR A 705 9.95 7.14 2.28
N GLY A 706 10.02 6.59 1.06
CA GLY A 706 9.77 7.33 -0.18
C GLY A 706 10.84 8.39 -0.50
N GLU A 707 11.93 8.46 0.27
CA GLU A 707 13.00 9.42 0.05
C GLU A 707 13.70 9.15 -1.29
N VAL A 708 13.97 10.23 -2.03
CA VAL A 708 14.65 10.18 -3.32
C VAL A 708 15.97 10.93 -3.23
N VAL A 709 17.03 10.31 -3.74
CA VAL A 709 18.35 10.93 -3.87
C VAL A 709 18.74 10.96 -5.34
N ARG A 710 19.14 12.14 -5.83
CA ARG A 710 19.56 12.34 -7.22
C ARG A 710 20.97 12.90 -7.30
N PHE A 711 21.72 12.41 -8.27
CA PHE A 711 23.08 12.85 -8.57
C PHE A 711 23.45 12.45 -10.01
N VAL A 712 24.53 13.00 -10.54
CA VAL A 712 24.94 12.78 -11.93
C VAL A 712 26.32 12.16 -11.95
N VAL A 713 26.39 10.93 -12.46
CA VAL A 713 27.65 10.19 -12.53
C VAL A 713 28.30 10.30 -13.90
N GLU A 714 29.62 10.24 -13.95
CA GLU A 714 30.42 10.13 -15.18
C GLU A 714 31.48 9.03 -15.03
N PRO A 715 31.93 8.41 -16.15
CA PRO A 715 33.01 7.43 -16.10
C PRO A 715 34.28 8.04 -15.52
N PHE A 716 34.72 7.50 -14.39
CA PHE A 716 36.00 7.81 -13.76
C PHE A 716 37.16 7.13 -14.50
N THR A 717 36.92 5.89 -14.93
CA THR A 717 37.95 5.01 -15.52
C THR A 717 37.76 4.80 -17.02
N ARG A 718 38.86 4.57 -17.74
CA ARG A 718 38.86 4.07 -19.11
C ARG A 718 39.35 2.63 -19.13
N ALA A 719 38.42 1.68 -19.13
CA ALA A 719 38.71 0.26 -19.17
C ALA A 719 39.32 -0.15 -20.52
N GLU A 720 40.48 -0.79 -20.49
CA GLU A 720 41.03 -1.40 -21.69
C GLU A 720 40.14 -2.56 -22.17
N GLY A 721 39.96 -2.68 -23.48
CA GLY A 721 39.04 -3.66 -24.09
C GLY A 721 37.63 -3.14 -24.35
N PHE A 722 37.24 -2.01 -23.76
CA PHE A 722 35.90 -1.41 -23.95
C PHE A 722 35.93 -0.07 -24.69
N PHE A 723 37.00 0.73 -24.52
CA PHE A 723 37.11 2.08 -25.10
C PHE A 723 37.97 2.18 -26.36
N ASN A 724 38.72 1.13 -26.70
CA ASN A 724 39.69 1.15 -27.80
C ASN A 724 39.50 -0.07 -28.71
N SER A 725 39.79 0.08 -30.01
CA SER A 725 39.90 -1.05 -30.94
C SER A 725 41.27 -1.73 -30.74
N PRO A 726 41.32 -3.04 -30.40
CA PRO A 726 42.57 -3.72 -30.05
C PRO A 726 43.47 -4.00 -31.27
N ASP A 727 44.76 -4.17 -31.01
CA ASP A 727 45.71 -4.86 -31.90
C ASP A 727 45.83 -6.30 -31.39
N GLN A 728 45.09 -7.25 -32.00
CA GLN A 728 44.90 -8.62 -31.50
C GLN A 728 46.12 -9.55 -31.68
N THR A 729 47.33 -9.08 -31.38
CA THR A 729 48.58 -9.83 -31.60
C THR A 729 49.03 -10.68 -30.41
N GLN A 730 48.36 -10.62 -29.25
CA GLN A 730 48.66 -11.44 -28.06
C GLN A 730 47.60 -12.54 -27.83
N GLU A 731 48.04 -13.74 -27.42
CA GLU A 731 47.15 -14.88 -27.07
C GLU A 731 46.41 -14.70 -25.73
N PHE A 732 47.03 -14.04 -24.74
CA PHE A 732 46.41 -13.66 -23.46
C PHE A 732 46.81 -12.22 -23.12
N HIS A 733 45.84 -11.40 -22.74
CA HIS A 733 46.04 -9.98 -22.43
C HIS A 733 45.47 -9.68 -21.03
N ALA A 734 46.16 -8.87 -20.23
CA ALA A 734 45.73 -8.54 -18.87
C ALA A 734 44.27 -8.03 -18.81
N ALA A 735 43.84 -7.25 -19.81
CA ALA A 735 42.47 -6.74 -19.87
C ALA A 735 41.37 -7.83 -19.86
N ALA A 736 41.71 -9.08 -20.18
CA ALA A 736 40.78 -10.22 -20.12
C ALA A 736 40.28 -10.51 -18.69
N VAL A 737 41.03 -10.12 -17.65
CA VAL A 737 40.65 -10.35 -16.23
C VAL A 737 39.80 -9.23 -15.63
N THR A 738 39.48 -8.17 -16.39
CA THR A 738 38.55 -7.12 -15.95
C THR A 738 37.19 -7.74 -15.60
N GLY A 739 36.68 -7.44 -14.40
CA GLY A 739 35.39 -7.91 -13.89
C GLY A 739 35.39 -8.13 -12.38
N SER A 740 34.31 -8.71 -11.88
CA SER A 740 34.12 -9.10 -10.48
C SER A 740 34.63 -10.52 -10.22
N TRP A 741 35.21 -10.72 -9.03
CA TRP A 741 35.84 -11.96 -8.58
C TRP A 741 35.45 -12.25 -7.13
N PHE A 742 35.33 -13.53 -6.76
CA PHE A 742 34.96 -13.92 -5.40
C PHE A 742 35.46 -15.31 -5.04
N ASN A 743 35.34 -15.67 -3.76
CA ASN A 743 35.55 -17.03 -3.29
C ASN A 743 34.19 -17.65 -2.90
N PRO A 744 33.78 -18.81 -3.44
CA PRO A 744 32.51 -19.46 -3.11
C PRO A 744 32.35 -19.82 -1.63
N ASP A 745 33.44 -20.16 -0.93
CA ASP A 745 33.44 -20.44 0.51
C ASP A 745 33.36 -19.16 1.36
N ARG A 746 33.38 -17.99 0.71
CA ARG A 746 33.31 -16.66 1.32
C ARG A 746 32.23 -15.81 0.64
N ASN A 747 31.12 -16.45 0.24
CA ASN A 747 30.02 -15.79 -0.45
C ASN A 747 29.41 -14.66 0.41
N GLY A 748 29.37 -13.45 -0.15
CA GLY A 748 28.96 -12.22 0.54
C GLY A 748 30.05 -11.14 0.58
N GLU A 749 31.28 -11.48 0.21
CA GLU A 749 32.38 -10.56 -0.07
C GLU A 749 33.00 -10.82 -1.45
N GLY A 750 33.71 -9.84 -2.00
CA GLY A 750 34.28 -9.98 -3.35
C GLY A 750 35.05 -8.76 -3.83
N PHE A 751 35.69 -8.92 -4.97
CA PHE A 751 36.56 -7.93 -5.61
C PHE A 751 35.96 -7.48 -6.94
N HIS A 752 36.22 -6.24 -7.32
CA HIS A 752 36.09 -5.77 -8.69
C HIS A 752 37.46 -5.27 -9.16
N LEU A 753 37.90 -5.77 -10.31
CA LEU A 753 39.21 -5.48 -10.89
C LEU A 753 39.02 -4.91 -12.29
N GLN A 754 39.80 -3.89 -12.63
CA GLN A 754 39.73 -3.29 -13.95
C GLN A 754 41.11 -2.88 -14.43
N ILE A 755 41.43 -3.30 -15.65
CA ILE A 755 42.65 -2.89 -16.36
C ILE A 755 42.36 -1.63 -17.17
N LEU A 756 43.23 -0.63 -17.02
CA LEU A 756 43.08 0.69 -17.63
C LEU A 756 43.92 0.83 -18.90
N THR A 757 43.51 1.72 -19.79
CA THR A 757 44.20 2.00 -21.07
C THR A 757 45.62 2.56 -20.92
N ASP A 758 46.03 2.96 -19.71
CA ASP A 758 47.40 3.41 -19.40
C ASP A 758 48.30 2.28 -18.87
N ASN A 759 47.86 1.02 -18.99
CA ASN A 759 48.55 -0.19 -18.54
C ASN A 759 48.77 -0.23 -17.01
N THR A 760 47.78 0.29 -16.27
CA THR A 760 47.66 0.13 -14.81
C THR A 760 46.34 -0.56 -14.46
N ALA A 761 46.18 -0.97 -13.20
CA ALA A 761 44.94 -1.56 -12.70
C ALA A 761 44.32 -0.72 -11.57
N VAL A 762 43.01 -0.85 -11.41
CA VAL A 762 42.24 -0.38 -10.24
C VAL A 762 41.49 -1.55 -9.62
N MET A 763 41.25 -1.47 -8.32
CA MET A 763 40.61 -2.52 -7.55
C MET A 763 39.67 -1.93 -6.50
N GLN A 764 38.52 -2.58 -6.34
CA GLN A 764 37.62 -2.43 -5.20
C GLN A 764 37.46 -3.79 -4.52
N TRP A 765 37.41 -3.81 -3.21
CA TRP A 765 37.17 -5.00 -2.39
C TRP A 765 36.09 -4.69 -1.36
N TYR A 766 35.02 -5.46 -1.41
CA TYR A 766 33.89 -5.40 -0.49
C TYR A 766 34.03 -6.53 0.52
N SER A 767 34.18 -6.20 1.80
CA SER A 767 34.40 -7.17 2.88
C SER A 767 33.90 -6.59 4.20
N PHE A 768 34.37 -7.16 5.31
CA PHE A 768 33.96 -6.80 6.65
C PHE A 768 35.18 -6.40 7.49
N THR A 769 34.95 -5.73 8.61
CA THR A 769 35.95 -5.54 9.66
C THR A 769 36.06 -6.81 10.53
N PRO A 770 37.09 -6.94 11.37
CA PRO A 770 37.19 -8.01 12.37
C PRO A 770 36.01 -8.04 13.36
N ASP A 771 35.33 -6.91 13.56
CA ASP A 771 34.13 -6.79 14.40
C ASP A 771 32.82 -7.13 13.65
N GLY A 772 32.90 -7.35 12.32
CA GLY A 772 31.76 -7.71 11.47
C GLY A 772 31.02 -6.51 10.87
N ASP A 773 31.55 -5.30 11.01
CA ASP A 773 31.03 -4.13 10.31
C ASP A 773 31.38 -4.18 8.82
N LYS A 774 30.57 -3.54 7.99
CA LYS A 774 30.80 -3.47 6.55
C LYS A 774 31.97 -2.55 6.23
N GLN A 775 32.79 -2.94 5.26
CA GLN A 775 33.90 -2.14 4.76
C GLN A 775 34.05 -2.29 3.24
N TRP A 776 34.49 -1.21 2.59
CA TRP A 776 35.07 -1.28 1.26
C TRP A 776 36.53 -0.82 1.30
N ILE A 777 37.34 -1.40 0.44
CA ILE A 777 38.77 -1.12 0.27
C ILE A 777 39.01 -0.85 -1.21
N VAL A 778 39.77 0.19 -1.52
CA VAL A 778 40.06 0.61 -2.90
C VAL A 778 41.56 0.83 -3.11
N SER A 779 42.03 0.57 -4.31
CA SER A 779 43.41 0.87 -4.72
C SER A 779 43.47 1.21 -6.21
N SER A 780 44.43 2.03 -6.59
CA SER A 780 44.66 2.46 -7.98
C SER A 780 46.15 2.46 -8.31
N GLY A 781 46.49 2.43 -9.61
CA GLY A 781 47.88 2.41 -10.05
C GLY A 781 48.55 1.03 -9.91
N GLY A 782 47.74 -0.04 -9.85
CA GLY A 782 48.23 -1.42 -9.75
C GLY A 782 49.15 -1.75 -10.92
N GLN A 783 50.32 -2.32 -10.62
CA GLN A 783 51.32 -2.69 -11.61
C GLN A 783 50.97 -4.05 -12.23
N ILE A 784 51.13 -4.15 -13.56
CA ILE A 784 50.77 -5.33 -14.34
C ILE A 784 52.05 -6.02 -14.80
N SER A 785 52.17 -7.31 -14.54
CA SER A 785 53.21 -8.17 -15.12
C SER A 785 52.67 -9.55 -15.49
N TYR A 786 53.42 -10.30 -16.31
CA TYR A 786 52.99 -11.59 -16.84
C TYR A 786 53.92 -12.69 -16.31
N PRO A 787 53.53 -13.41 -15.24
CA PRO A 787 54.38 -14.47 -14.69
C PRO A 787 54.42 -15.72 -15.58
N SER A 788 53.38 -15.94 -16.41
CA SER A 788 53.36 -16.95 -17.48
C SER A 788 52.65 -16.41 -18.74
N THR A 789 52.51 -17.24 -19.78
CA THR A 789 51.83 -16.88 -21.03
C THR A 789 50.31 -16.79 -20.93
N ASP A 790 49.74 -17.29 -19.83
CA ASP A 790 48.30 -17.46 -19.60
C ASP A 790 47.84 -16.88 -18.25
N SER A 791 48.68 -16.06 -17.62
CA SER A 791 48.38 -15.43 -16.34
C SER A 791 48.92 -14.00 -16.25
N VAL A 792 48.30 -13.23 -15.35
CA VAL A 792 48.67 -11.86 -15.03
C VAL A 792 48.85 -11.73 -13.51
N LEU A 793 49.85 -10.94 -13.13
CA LEU A 793 50.10 -10.49 -11.77
C LEU A 793 49.74 -9.01 -11.66
N LEU A 794 48.81 -8.69 -10.76
CA LEU A 794 48.43 -7.33 -10.41
C LEU A 794 48.95 -7.01 -9.01
N GLU A 795 49.79 -5.97 -8.87
CA GLU A 795 50.39 -5.58 -7.59
C GLU A 795 49.93 -4.18 -7.18
N PHE A 796 49.23 -4.09 -6.04
CA PHE A 796 48.74 -2.85 -5.43
C PHE A 796 49.51 -2.57 -4.14
N THR A 797 50.35 -1.53 -4.15
CA THR A 797 51.19 -1.19 -2.99
C THR A 797 50.44 -0.45 -1.89
N ASP A 798 49.42 0.33 -2.26
CA ASP A 798 48.69 1.22 -1.35
C ASP A 798 47.18 1.05 -1.56
N ALA A 799 46.55 0.30 -0.66
CA ALA A 799 45.09 0.19 -0.57
C ALA A 799 44.56 1.05 0.57
N TYR A 800 43.36 1.59 0.39
CA TYR A 800 42.72 2.52 1.31
C TYR A 800 41.30 2.10 1.64
N THR A 801 40.82 2.49 2.81
CA THR A 801 39.41 2.38 3.20
C THR A 801 38.88 3.76 3.60
N GLY A 802 37.58 3.99 3.45
CA GLY A 802 36.94 5.28 3.73
C GLY A 802 35.99 5.24 4.93
N SER A 803 35.85 6.39 5.60
CA SER A 803 34.84 6.67 6.63
C SER A 803 34.45 8.16 6.61
N GLY A 804 33.42 8.53 7.37
CA GLY A 804 33.02 9.92 7.63
C GLY A 804 31.93 10.48 6.70
N GLY A 805 31.74 9.90 5.52
CA GLY A 805 30.67 10.32 4.59
C GLY A 805 29.27 10.01 5.11
N ILE A 806 28.32 10.91 4.89
CA ILE A 806 26.91 10.69 5.25
C ILE A 806 26.12 10.36 3.98
N PHE A 807 25.35 9.27 4.00
CA PHE A 807 24.51 8.88 2.87
C PHE A 807 23.45 9.94 2.55
N GLY A 808 23.06 10.01 1.27
CA GLY A 808 21.92 10.78 0.83
C GLY A 808 22.22 12.25 0.51
N PRO A 809 21.25 13.15 0.66
CA PRO A 809 21.39 14.56 0.27
C PRO A 809 22.44 15.33 1.09
N ASP A 810 22.74 14.86 2.31
CA ASP A 810 23.72 15.49 3.21
C ASP A 810 25.17 15.05 2.94
N PHE A 811 25.41 14.24 1.91
CA PHE A 811 26.76 13.83 1.57
C PHE A 811 27.64 15.05 1.28
N ASN A 812 28.81 15.07 1.92
CA ASN A 812 29.81 16.11 1.73
C ASN A 812 31.18 15.45 1.53
N PRO A 813 31.85 15.68 0.38
CA PRO A 813 33.15 15.08 0.09
C PRO A 813 34.26 15.52 1.06
N ASP A 814 34.12 16.67 1.73
CA ASP A 814 35.13 17.16 2.68
C ASP A 814 35.14 16.37 4.01
N ASP A 815 34.08 15.61 4.29
CA ASP A 815 33.97 14.78 5.51
C ASP A 815 34.61 13.39 5.33
N ILE A 816 35.06 13.07 4.11
CA ILE A 816 35.60 11.77 3.75
C ILE A 816 37.03 11.62 4.26
N ILE A 817 37.26 10.59 5.07
CA ILE A 817 38.56 10.23 5.62
C ILE A 817 39.01 8.92 4.98
N LEU A 818 40.06 8.98 4.16
CA LEU A 818 40.75 7.81 3.63
C LEU A 818 41.90 7.39 4.54
N ALA A 819 41.84 6.16 5.05
CA ALA A 819 42.88 5.55 5.85
C ALA A 819 43.64 4.48 5.05
N PRO A 820 44.99 4.43 5.10
CA PRO A 820 45.75 3.33 4.53
C PRO A 820 45.34 2.00 5.16
N TRP A 821 45.03 1.01 4.33
CA TRP A 821 44.61 -0.32 4.76
C TRP A 821 45.75 -1.34 4.64
N GLY A 822 46.47 -1.38 3.51
CA GLY A 822 47.49 -2.40 3.27
C GLY A 822 47.93 -2.51 1.80
N ASN A 823 48.49 -3.66 1.43
CA ASN A 823 48.83 -4.02 0.05
C ASN A 823 48.13 -5.31 -0.37
N LEU A 824 47.92 -5.46 -1.68
CA LEU A 824 47.27 -6.61 -2.29
C LEU A 824 47.98 -7.04 -3.56
N GLN A 825 47.99 -8.34 -3.81
CA GLN A 825 48.50 -8.95 -5.03
C GLN A 825 47.49 -9.97 -5.55
N PHE A 826 47.24 -9.95 -6.85
CA PHE A 826 46.37 -10.92 -7.54
C PHE A 826 47.16 -11.65 -8.61
N GLU A 827 47.21 -12.97 -8.51
CA GLU A 827 47.73 -13.85 -9.56
C GLU A 827 46.54 -14.52 -10.24
N LEU A 828 46.23 -14.09 -11.46
CA LEU A 828 44.98 -14.43 -12.15
C LEU A 828 45.26 -15.09 -13.49
N SER A 829 44.52 -16.15 -13.78
CA SER A 829 44.22 -16.60 -15.14
C SER A 829 42.80 -16.17 -15.51
N CYS A 830 42.28 -16.68 -16.62
CA CYS A 830 40.95 -16.33 -17.12
C CYS A 830 39.78 -16.74 -16.22
N GLU A 831 39.87 -17.90 -15.58
CA GLU A 831 38.75 -18.49 -14.83
C GLU A 831 38.98 -18.47 -13.31
N GLY A 832 40.22 -18.29 -12.87
CA GLY A 832 40.57 -18.39 -11.47
C GLY A 832 41.93 -17.81 -11.14
N GLY A 833 42.20 -17.71 -9.85
CA GLY A 833 43.46 -17.21 -9.36
C GLY A 833 43.53 -17.21 -7.85
N ALA A 834 44.45 -16.44 -7.31
CA ALA A 834 44.58 -16.22 -5.88
C ALA A 834 44.75 -14.74 -5.58
N VAL A 835 44.20 -14.32 -4.45
CA VAL A 835 44.50 -13.04 -3.82
C VAL A 835 45.47 -13.26 -2.67
N HIS A 836 46.40 -12.33 -2.50
CA HIS A 836 47.29 -12.22 -1.37
C HIS A 836 47.16 -10.81 -0.81
N TYR A 837 47.04 -10.67 0.51
CA TYR A 837 46.96 -9.37 1.15
C TYR A 837 47.85 -9.30 2.39
N GLN A 838 48.29 -8.09 2.70
CA GLN A 838 48.95 -7.75 3.95
C GLN A 838 48.42 -6.40 4.45
N ALA A 839 47.64 -6.44 5.52
CA ALA A 839 47.11 -5.27 6.17
C ALA A 839 48.15 -4.59 7.07
N ILE A 840 48.01 -3.28 7.26
CA ILE A 840 48.79 -2.49 8.22
C ILE A 840 48.33 -2.79 9.64
N ASP A 841 47.01 -2.94 9.81
CA ASP A 841 46.38 -3.26 11.09
C ASP A 841 46.59 -4.76 11.40
N PRO A 842 47.23 -5.10 12.55
CA PRO A 842 47.50 -6.48 12.93
C PRO A 842 46.25 -7.34 13.14
N ASP A 843 45.08 -6.74 13.42
CA ASP A 843 43.83 -7.48 13.63
C ASP A 843 43.30 -8.09 12.31
N TYR A 844 43.66 -7.51 11.17
CA TYR A 844 43.42 -8.08 9.83
C TYR A 844 44.54 -9.04 9.43
N GLY A 845 45.80 -8.69 9.74
CA GLY A 845 46.97 -9.52 9.47
C GLY A 845 47.29 -9.69 7.98
N SER A 846 47.75 -10.88 7.59
CA SER A 846 48.07 -11.23 6.20
C SER A 846 47.43 -12.56 5.84
N GLY A 847 46.96 -12.70 4.60
CA GLY A 847 46.27 -13.91 4.17
C GLY A 847 46.33 -14.13 2.66
N SER A 848 45.89 -15.33 2.27
CA SER A 848 45.73 -15.70 0.88
C SER A 848 44.65 -16.76 0.73
N TYR A 849 43.87 -16.66 -0.34
CA TYR A 849 42.86 -17.65 -0.69
C TYR A 849 42.58 -17.63 -2.20
N PRO A 850 42.07 -18.75 -2.76
CA PRO A 850 41.70 -18.80 -4.16
C PRO A 850 40.46 -17.95 -4.43
N ILE A 851 40.35 -17.43 -5.65
CA ILE A 851 39.18 -16.71 -6.16
C ILE A 851 38.84 -17.22 -7.56
N ILE A 852 37.57 -17.15 -7.91
CA ILE A 852 37.04 -17.44 -9.24
C ILE A 852 36.33 -16.20 -9.78
N ARG A 853 36.15 -16.17 -11.10
CA ARG A 853 35.48 -15.07 -11.77
C ARG A 853 33.97 -15.13 -11.50
N LEU A 854 33.38 -13.98 -11.14
CA LEU A 854 31.94 -13.81 -10.98
C LEU A 854 31.31 -13.28 -12.28
N THR A 855 31.95 -12.30 -12.91
CA THR A 855 31.46 -11.66 -14.13
C THR A 855 32.53 -11.65 -15.22
N ALA A 856 32.09 -11.95 -16.44
CA ALA A 856 32.89 -11.84 -17.66
C ALA A 856 32.03 -11.16 -18.72
N SER A 857 32.46 -9.97 -19.16
CA SER A 857 31.73 -9.25 -20.20
C SER A 857 32.08 -9.81 -21.58
N GLU A 858 31.06 -10.20 -22.34
CA GLU A 858 31.17 -10.57 -23.75
C GLU A 858 31.59 -9.39 -24.64
N LEU A 859 31.43 -8.15 -24.13
CA LEU A 859 31.79 -6.92 -24.83
C LEU A 859 33.27 -6.55 -24.70
N ASN A 860 34.02 -7.28 -23.86
CA ASN A 860 35.45 -7.05 -23.73
C ASN A 860 36.18 -7.53 -24.99
N ALA A 861 36.87 -6.62 -25.68
CA ALA A 861 37.59 -6.92 -26.91
C ALA A 861 38.82 -7.85 -26.73
N TYR A 862 39.20 -8.13 -25.49
CA TYR A 862 40.23 -9.12 -25.13
C TYR A 862 39.57 -10.34 -24.45
N PRO A 863 38.98 -11.27 -25.22
CA PRO A 863 38.37 -12.46 -24.67
C PRO A 863 39.43 -13.38 -24.07
N CYS A 864 39.00 -14.20 -23.12
CA CYS A 864 39.80 -15.31 -22.64
C CYS A 864 40.00 -16.35 -23.75
N PRO A 865 41.24 -16.82 -24.00
CA PRO A 865 41.47 -17.89 -24.96
C PRO A 865 40.70 -19.15 -24.53
N GLU A 866 40.08 -19.85 -25.49
CA GLU A 866 39.37 -21.10 -25.20
C GLU A 866 40.36 -22.14 -24.62
N PRO A 867 39.98 -22.88 -23.57
CA PRO A 867 40.86 -23.79 -22.84
C PRO A 867 41.41 -24.98 -23.65
#